data_AF-A0A4R0IT14-F1
#
_entry.id   AF-A0A4R0IT14-F1
#
_cell.length_a   1.000
_cell.length_b   1.000
_cell.length_c   1.000
_cell.angle_alpha   90.00
_cell.angle_beta   90.00
_cell.angle_gamma   90.00
#
_symmetry.space_group_name_H-M   'P 1'
#
loop_
_entity.id
_entity.type
_entity.pdbx_description
1 polymer ?
#
loop_
_entity_poly.entity_id
_entity_poly.type
_entity_poly.pdbx_seq_one_letter_code
_entity_poly.pdbx_strand_id
1 'polypeptide(L)'
;MGLQIGGKMRNRIGPAAGGRYRIAGSTLWWIVATLLASAGIPLVISTSVAADQLPPPVFAPDYARPAIAAALPQEKAVSDLFGQPAVRIMSGLPSSRAFASSSPFAQDALGNAVKNAWDEVWQSTDGRFLLHAQILEAKSGQKLTVFGQGCRPERPPRVAVTADQAGELGGRGGREAFCIVVERNGARINLSLARPTGGETDAWKQFAALAQSSVTRMPVVRTEQSGYVDMHRVRTLQNRYFLLAPLAVALLAWLFGLVDRATWQRLLSLLRPHRSRAASNFVDLEPVSRRRRWRARALGSLRLLLYVCAIRLAEVVHWGTYKTVAFVFVIALSVMAVETFLARRTVARPQHLFAGKRRLLMVGAALGSGIVVLGAIALAMTGAAMAAIGYNPVGTDLQVQRMGLVMMLAAPLVALLALAPMAVARRLAMRILRSETLADPRPPVLLLRSFADDRRKVRSRSPARAGLIDRLSLRRWERFEEVLAARLSRVGPPLAVGQVGERMPPQLGAVRRQFTDDEWRDQVGTLMADASMICVTVGRSQALSWEIRRIQMYGLLGKAVFVLPPTGSRECKRRLAVLAELLDIPWELVDPTGLGRRVLAVTCPSDSPDPVVLTAAAQDDLGYDCALEAAVLLTRGVTSPNSEVAAVIEADRRRSAPAARRRRNPPPVVVYPTGKTPKYRPLIPRWFVRTGGLGLGGILTSVIAFTVGANADDVQSIDNPLGGAVTLAEQPTTGALFAAGSRTVIRVDFNRHRLTKVATLDTTPTQLAAAQDALYALDSAAGTLTAVDATSGQVRWKLSNISGYRALKPVGDSLYAADPVNHRIVRIRPSDGHRKFSPRLTGTPWDIAHVKGSLYVAFPDLGQVQLLTGSDLRPSTALKTDKPVQLAVTGDRIWSRSGDEPKLTALPAYAAPRSSELLLKVQPAALNSDGTTMAVEGYERVTIMRPNGALQRIRSLDQELNAVVLTREGSLFEVSPEHFFLAKTTDQ
;
A
#
# COMPACT_ATOMS: atom_id res chain seq x y z
N MET A 1 -32.90 28.30 25.14
CA MET A 1 -33.15 28.12 26.59
C MET A 1 -31.99 28.54 27.52
N GLY A 2 -30.72 28.58 27.09
CA GLY A 2 -29.58 28.96 27.97
C GLY A 2 -29.35 30.46 28.25
N LEU A 3 -30.22 31.36 27.77
CA LEU A 3 -30.05 32.81 27.90
C LEU A 3 -30.65 33.41 29.19
N GLN A 4 -31.54 32.70 29.89
CA GLN A 4 -32.19 33.21 31.11
C GLN A 4 -31.50 32.79 32.43
N ILE A 5 -30.71 31.71 32.44
CA ILE A 5 -30.06 31.23 33.68
C ILE A 5 -28.79 32.05 34.01
N GLY A 6 -28.18 32.71 33.02
CA GLY A 6 -27.04 33.60 33.22
C GLY A 6 -27.38 34.96 33.88
N GLY A 7 -28.66 35.32 33.96
CA GLY A 7 -29.12 36.59 34.52
C GLY A 7 -29.11 36.63 36.06
N LYS A 8 -29.44 35.52 36.73
CA LYS A 8 -29.62 35.51 38.20
C LYS A 8 -28.34 35.34 39.01
N MET A 9 -27.23 34.84 38.42
CA MET A 9 -25.90 34.85 39.08
C MET A 9 -25.14 36.19 38.94
N ARG A 10 -25.70 37.15 38.18
CA ARG A 10 -25.01 38.38 37.77
C ARG A 10 -24.92 39.44 38.87
N ASN A 11 -25.78 39.39 39.89
CA ASN A 11 -25.86 40.42 40.95
C ASN A 11 -25.09 40.12 42.24
N ARG A 12 -24.40 38.96 42.36
CA ARG A 12 -23.60 38.61 43.55
C ARG A 12 -22.09 38.55 43.32
N ILE A 13 -21.63 38.83 42.11
CA ILE A 13 -20.23 38.64 41.72
C ILE A 13 -19.72 39.94 41.10
N GLY A 14 -18.87 40.65 41.84
CA GLY A 14 -18.26 41.90 41.37
C GLY A 14 -17.52 41.75 40.02
N PRO A 15 -17.32 42.87 39.28
CA PRO A 15 -16.84 42.88 37.89
C PRO A 15 -15.52 42.11 37.64
N ALA A 16 -14.69 41.93 38.67
CA ALA A 16 -13.40 41.22 38.61
C ALA A 16 -13.50 39.69 38.48
N ALA A 17 -14.54 39.06 39.04
CA ALA A 17 -14.75 37.62 38.86
C ALA A 17 -15.35 37.32 37.47
N GLY A 18 -15.98 38.30 36.80
CA GLY A 18 -16.50 38.15 35.44
C GLY A 18 -15.44 37.76 34.39
N GLY A 19 -14.19 38.20 34.50
CA GLY A 19 -13.14 37.96 33.50
C GLY A 19 -12.70 36.49 33.39
N ARG A 20 -12.26 35.88 34.50
CA ARG A 20 -11.87 34.45 34.52
C ARG A 20 -13.05 33.51 34.30
N TYR A 21 -14.24 33.84 34.79
CA TYR A 21 -15.46 33.06 34.55
C TYR A 21 -15.89 33.10 33.08
N ARG A 22 -15.78 34.26 32.39
CA ARG A 22 -16.00 34.36 30.93
C ARG A 22 -15.00 33.52 30.13
N ILE A 23 -13.73 33.49 30.54
CA ILE A 23 -12.70 32.65 29.90
C ILE A 23 -12.98 31.17 30.15
N ALA A 24 -13.39 30.78 31.37
CA ALA A 24 -13.72 29.40 31.71
C ALA A 24 -14.95 28.88 30.93
N GLY A 25 -16.05 29.65 30.90
CA GLY A 25 -17.27 29.28 30.18
C GLY A 25 -17.03 29.13 28.67
N SER A 26 -16.29 30.05 28.06
CA SER A 26 -15.93 29.93 26.63
C SER A 26 -14.92 28.81 26.37
N THR A 27 -14.06 28.45 27.33
CA THR A 27 -13.17 27.28 27.20
C THR A 27 -13.95 25.97 27.20
N LEU A 28 -14.98 25.86 28.07
CA LEU A 28 -15.86 24.70 28.11
C LEU A 28 -16.55 24.48 26.75
N TRP A 29 -17.02 25.55 26.11
CA TRP A 29 -17.63 25.48 24.78
C TRP A 29 -16.68 24.89 23.72
N TRP A 30 -15.40 25.32 23.70
CA TRP A 30 -14.40 24.75 22.78
C TRP A 30 -14.03 23.29 23.11
N ILE A 31 -14.07 22.89 24.39
CA ILE A 31 -13.88 21.49 24.78
C ILE A 31 -15.03 20.63 24.22
N VAL A 32 -16.27 21.06 24.45
CA VAL A 32 -17.48 20.38 23.94
C VAL A 32 -17.44 20.29 22.41
N ALA A 33 -17.10 21.39 21.72
CA ALA A 33 -16.96 21.38 20.26
C ALA A 33 -15.89 20.39 19.77
N THR A 34 -14.77 20.26 20.48
CA THR A 34 -13.72 19.29 20.14
C THR A 34 -14.21 17.86 20.35
N LEU A 35 -14.91 17.58 21.45
CA LEU A 35 -15.44 16.25 21.76
C LEU A 35 -16.51 15.84 20.75
N LEU A 36 -17.48 16.71 20.45
CA LEU A 36 -18.51 16.47 19.44
C LEU A 36 -17.91 16.21 18.06
N ALA A 37 -16.96 17.06 17.62
CA ALA A 37 -16.32 16.86 16.33
C ALA A 37 -15.51 15.55 16.27
N SER A 38 -14.84 15.19 17.37
CA SER A 38 -14.05 13.96 17.44
C SER A 38 -14.92 12.69 17.53
N ALA A 39 -16.09 12.76 18.17
CA ALA A 39 -17.07 11.67 18.21
C ALA A 39 -17.83 11.51 16.87
N GLY A 40 -18.04 12.61 16.14
CA GLY A 40 -18.66 12.57 14.81
C GLY A 40 -17.82 11.85 13.76
N ILE A 41 -16.48 11.92 13.84
CA ILE A 41 -15.58 11.26 12.87
C ILE A 41 -15.81 9.75 12.78
N PRO A 42 -15.70 8.96 13.88
CA PRO A 42 -15.93 7.51 13.81
C PRO A 42 -17.38 7.17 13.43
N LEU A 43 -18.36 7.99 13.83
CA LEU A 43 -19.77 7.80 13.46
C LEU A 43 -20.01 7.95 11.95
N VAL A 44 -19.36 8.92 11.31
CA VAL A 44 -19.45 9.09 9.84
C VAL A 44 -18.69 7.98 9.12
N ILE A 45 -17.59 7.49 9.69
CA ILE A 45 -16.82 6.38 9.12
C ILE A 45 -17.59 5.05 9.22
N SER A 46 -18.25 4.79 10.36
CA SER A 46 -19.01 3.55 10.57
C SER A 46 -20.25 3.44 9.68
N THR A 47 -20.72 4.56 9.11
CA THR A 47 -21.86 4.61 8.18
C THR A 47 -21.43 4.63 6.71
N SER A 48 -20.13 4.49 6.41
CA SER A 48 -19.61 4.41 5.05
C SER A 48 -19.75 3.01 4.45
N VAL A 49 -19.80 2.90 3.10
CA VAL A 49 -19.85 1.61 2.39
C VAL A 49 -18.59 0.78 2.68
N ALA A 50 -17.50 1.44 3.08
CA ALA A 50 -16.30 0.77 3.55
C ALA A 50 -16.50 -0.10 4.80
N ALA A 51 -17.55 0.11 5.58
CA ALA A 51 -17.89 -0.74 6.71
C ALA A 51 -18.64 -2.04 6.30
N ASP A 52 -19.17 -2.10 5.07
CA ASP A 52 -19.96 -3.25 4.59
C ASP A 52 -19.09 -4.49 4.49
N GLN A 53 -19.59 -5.63 4.95
CA GLN A 53 -18.87 -6.90 4.82
C GLN A 53 -18.82 -7.30 3.34
N LEU A 54 -17.60 -7.55 2.84
CA LEU A 54 -17.45 -8.11 1.51
C LEU A 54 -17.89 -9.58 1.57
N PRO A 55 -18.81 -10.03 0.69
CA PRO A 55 -19.10 -11.44 0.58
C PRO A 55 -17.80 -12.19 0.26
N PRO A 56 -17.55 -13.36 0.86
CA PRO A 56 -16.35 -14.12 0.59
C PRO A 56 -16.22 -14.36 -0.92
N PRO A 57 -15.00 -14.34 -1.48
CA PRO A 57 -14.78 -14.74 -2.86
C PRO A 57 -15.33 -16.16 -3.06
N VAL A 58 -16.21 -16.34 -4.04
CA VAL A 58 -16.73 -17.67 -4.38
C VAL A 58 -15.61 -18.41 -5.11
N PHE A 59 -14.98 -19.37 -4.42
CA PHE A 59 -13.78 -20.05 -4.92
C PHE A 59 -14.06 -21.18 -5.92
N ALA A 60 -15.28 -21.74 -5.89
CA ALA A 60 -15.80 -22.72 -6.83
C ALA A 60 -17.32 -22.53 -6.89
N PRO A 61 -17.84 -21.73 -7.84
CA PRO A 61 -19.27 -21.57 -7.99
C PRO A 61 -19.93 -22.91 -8.38
N ASP A 62 -21.08 -23.18 -7.78
CA ASP A 62 -21.83 -24.44 -7.92
C ASP A 62 -22.56 -24.44 -9.28
N TYR A 63 -21.82 -24.72 -10.36
CA TYR A 63 -22.39 -24.74 -11.70
C TYR A 63 -22.69 -26.16 -12.14
N ALA A 64 -23.94 -26.58 -11.90
CA ALA A 64 -24.56 -27.58 -12.74
C ALA A 64 -24.52 -27.10 -14.21
N ARG A 65 -24.35 -28.05 -15.14
CA ARG A 65 -24.31 -27.74 -16.57
C ARG A 65 -25.56 -26.94 -16.99
N PRO A 66 -25.41 -25.69 -17.47
CA PRO A 66 -26.56 -24.82 -17.72
C PRO A 66 -27.29 -25.24 -18.99
N ALA A 67 -28.59 -24.96 -19.07
CA ALA A 67 -29.42 -25.33 -20.23
C ALA A 67 -28.88 -24.77 -21.56
N ILE A 68 -28.24 -23.59 -21.54
CA ILE A 68 -27.63 -22.98 -22.73
C ILE A 68 -26.48 -23.82 -23.30
N ALA A 69 -25.81 -24.66 -22.50
CA ALA A 69 -24.76 -25.56 -22.97
C ALA A 69 -25.27 -26.59 -24.00
N ALA A 70 -26.58 -26.84 -24.08
CA ALA A 70 -27.18 -27.69 -25.10
C ALA A 70 -27.00 -27.15 -26.54
N ALA A 71 -26.67 -25.86 -26.71
CA ALA A 71 -26.35 -25.29 -28.01
C ALA A 71 -24.94 -25.67 -28.51
N LEU A 72 -24.03 -26.08 -27.62
CA LEU A 72 -22.70 -26.55 -28.00
C LEU A 72 -22.78 -27.79 -28.92
N PRO A 73 -21.77 -28.04 -29.76
CA PRO A 73 -21.71 -29.23 -30.61
C PRO A 73 -21.85 -30.53 -29.80
N GLN A 74 -22.59 -31.50 -30.35
CA GLN A 74 -22.64 -32.85 -29.77
C GLN A 74 -21.44 -33.67 -30.26
N GLU A 75 -20.96 -34.59 -29.41
CA GLU A 75 -19.77 -35.42 -29.68
C GLU A 75 -19.85 -36.16 -31.04
N LYS A 76 -21.04 -36.63 -31.44
CA LYS A 76 -21.29 -37.23 -32.75
C LYS A 76 -21.00 -36.27 -33.91
N ALA A 77 -21.54 -35.05 -33.87
CA ALA A 77 -21.33 -34.05 -34.91
C ALA A 77 -19.87 -33.57 -34.99
N VAL A 78 -19.17 -33.55 -33.85
CA VAL A 78 -17.73 -33.28 -33.81
C VAL A 78 -16.93 -34.44 -34.42
N SER A 79 -17.34 -35.68 -34.16
CA SER A 79 -16.73 -36.86 -34.78
C SER A 79 -16.93 -36.87 -36.29
N ASP A 80 -18.13 -36.50 -36.76
CA ASP A 80 -18.44 -36.36 -38.19
C ASP A 80 -17.55 -35.27 -38.83
N LEU A 81 -17.37 -34.12 -38.16
CA LEU A 81 -16.45 -33.05 -38.61
C LEU A 81 -14.99 -33.52 -38.69
N PHE A 82 -14.55 -34.35 -37.74
CA PHE A 82 -13.19 -34.88 -37.74
C PHE A 82 -13.00 -36.05 -38.72
N GLY A 83 -14.10 -36.65 -39.21
CA GLY A 83 -14.09 -37.91 -39.95
C GLY A 83 -13.65 -39.13 -39.12
N GLN A 84 -13.64 -39.00 -37.79
CA GLN A 84 -13.15 -40.02 -36.84
C GLN A 84 -13.65 -39.75 -35.42
N PRO A 85 -13.59 -40.72 -34.49
CA PRO A 85 -14.08 -40.55 -33.13
C PRO A 85 -13.44 -39.35 -32.41
N ALA A 86 -14.29 -38.48 -31.86
CA ALA A 86 -13.90 -37.34 -31.05
C ALA A 86 -14.10 -37.66 -29.56
N VAL A 87 -13.07 -37.44 -28.74
CA VAL A 87 -13.15 -37.59 -27.28
C VAL A 87 -13.24 -36.21 -26.65
N ARG A 88 -14.29 -35.95 -25.86
CA ARG A 88 -14.37 -34.72 -25.05
C ARG A 88 -13.38 -34.80 -23.90
N ILE A 89 -12.41 -33.90 -23.87
CA ILE A 89 -11.33 -33.86 -22.86
C ILE A 89 -11.56 -32.81 -21.76
N MET A 90 -12.53 -31.92 -21.98
CA MET A 90 -12.94 -30.88 -21.05
C MET A 90 -14.42 -30.57 -21.24
N SER A 91 -15.12 -30.41 -20.13
CA SER A 91 -16.46 -29.83 -20.03
C SER A 91 -16.53 -29.15 -18.66
N GLY A 92 -16.90 -27.87 -18.64
CA GLY A 92 -16.98 -27.11 -17.41
C GLY A 92 -17.02 -25.61 -17.64
N LEU A 93 -16.47 -24.86 -16.68
CA LEU A 93 -16.35 -23.42 -16.81
C LEU A 93 -15.31 -23.03 -17.87
N PRO A 94 -15.52 -21.89 -18.55
CA PRO A 94 -14.50 -21.29 -19.38
C PRO A 94 -13.14 -21.21 -18.71
N SER A 95 -12.11 -21.63 -19.46
CA SER A 95 -10.71 -21.50 -19.05
C SER A 95 -10.15 -20.08 -19.20
N SER A 96 -11.00 -19.08 -19.47
CA SER A 96 -10.54 -17.70 -19.68
C SER A 96 -10.16 -17.00 -18.37
N ARG A 97 -9.27 -16.00 -18.45
CA ARG A 97 -8.76 -15.27 -17.29
C ARG A 97 -9.86 -14.67 -16.42
N ALA A 98 -10.97 -14.25 -17.02
CA ALA A 98 -12.09 -13.70 -16.26
C ALA A 98 -12.69 -14.72 -15.27
N PHE A 99 -12.80 -15.99 -15.66
CA PHE A 99 -13.36 -17.08 -14.85
C PHE A 99 -12.34 -17.69 -13.89
N ALA A 100 -11.06 -17.70 -14.27
CA ALA A 100 -9.99 -18.20 -13.40
C ALA A 100 -9.51 -17.15 -12.37
N SER A 101 -9.71 -15.85 -12.60
CA SER A 101 -9.29 -14.77 -11.71
C SER A 101 -10.08 -14.73 -10.41
N SER A 102 -9.39 -14.48 -9.29
CA SER A 102 -10.02 -14.16 -7.99
C SER A 102 -10.00 -12.66 -7.67
N SER A 103 -9.70 -11.81 -8.65
CA SER A 103 -9.71 -10.37 -8.44
C SER A 103 -11.14 -9.87 -8.14
N PRO A 104 -11.29 -8.85 -7.27
CA PRO A 104 -12.60 -8.25 -7.00
C PRO A 104 -13.29 -7.75 -8.28
N PHE A 105 -12.51 -7.23 -9.23
CA PHE A 105 -13.02 -6.80 -10.53
C PHE A 105 -13.56 -7.95 -11.36
N ALA A 106 -12.81 -9.06 -11.50
CA ALA A 106 -13.30 -10.22 -12.25
C ALA A 106 -14.60 -10.77 -11.64
N GLN A 107 -14.71 -10.79 -10.31
CA GLN A 107 -15.93 -11.25 -9.62
C GLN A 107 -17.13 -10.33 -9.85
N ASP A 108 -16.96 -9.01 -9.73
CA ASP A 108 -18.04 -8.06 -10.02
C ASP A 108 -18.41 -8.09 -11.51
N ALA A 109 -17.42 -8.15 -12.40
CA ALA A 109 -17.61 -8.20 -13.84
C ALA A 109 -18.37 -9.46 -14.26
N LEU A 110 -17.99 -10.65 -13.76
CA LEU A 110 -18.73 -11.89 -14.00
C LEU A 110 -20.13 -11.84 -13.40
N GLY A 111 -20.23 -11.42 -12.13
CA GLY A 111 -21.50 -11.34 -11.41
C GLY A 111 -22.53 -10.46 -12.09
N ASN A 112 -22.08 -9.39 -12.77
CA ASN A 112 -22.93 -8.43 -13.46
C ASN A 112 -23.16 -8.76 -14.93
N ALA A 113 -22.16 -9.28 -15.64
CA ALA A 113 -22.24 -9.49 -17.08
C ALA A 113 -22.68 -10.91 -17.47
N VAL A 114 -22.25 -11.94 -16.74
CA VAL A 114 -22.43 -13.35 -17.14
C VAL A 114 -23.48 -14.02 -16.28
N LYS A 115 -24.52 -14.58 -16.92
CA LYS A 115 -25.58 -15.36 -16.29
C LYS A 115 -25.18 -16.82 -16.18
N ASN A 116 -24.82 -17.40 -17.33
CA ASN A 116 -24.37 -18.77 -17.48
C ASN A 116 -23.17 -18.80 -18.41
N ALA A 117 -22.29 -19.77 -18.23
CA ALA A 117 -21.15 -19.98 -19.08
C ALA A 117 -20.78 -21.46 -19.09
N TRP A 118 -20.39 -21.99 -20.25
CA TRP A 118 -19.92 -23.36 -20.37
C TRP A 118 -18.87 -23.47 -21.47
N ASP A 119 -17.95 -24.40 -21.30
CA ASP A 119 -16.82 -24.59 -22.20
C ASP A 119 -16.54 -26.09 -22.36
N GLU A 120 -16.35 -26.51 -23.61
CA GLU A 120 -16.10 -27.91 -23.99
C GLU A 120 -14.97 -28.00 -25.02
N VAL A 121 -14.08 -28.98 -24.84
CA VAL A 121 -12.98 -29.24 -25.76
C VAL A 121 -13.00 -30.71 -26.18
N TRP A 122 -12.92 -30.94 -27.48
CA TRP A 122 -12.81 -32.27 -28.08
C TRP A 122 -11.49 -32.44 -28.80
N GLN A 123 -10.98 -33.66 -28.76
CA GLN A 123 -9.80 -34.06 -29.49
C GLN A 123 -10.06 -35.38 -30.21
N SER A 124 -9.61 -35.45 -31.46
CA SER A 124 -9.57 -36.69 -32.25
C SER A 124 -8.67 -37.75 -31.62
N THR A 125 -9.00 -39.02 -31.82
CA THR A 125 -8.18 -40.15 -31.34
C THR A 125 -6.76 -40.13 -31.89
N ASP A 126 -6.57 -39.69 -33.15
CA ASP A 126 -5.25 -39.54 -33.77
C ASP A 126 -4.47 -38.27 -33.34
N GLY A 127 -5.14 -37.31 -32.70
CA GLY A 127 -4.56 -36.05 -32.23
C GLY A 127 -4.37 -34.96 -33.28
N ARG A 128 -4.86 -35.17 -34.50
CA ARG A 128 -4.77 -34.21 -35.61
C ARG A 128 -5.74 -33.04 -35.47
N PHE A 129 -6.94 -33.31 -34.95
CA PHE A 129 -8.00 -32.33 -34.77
C PHE A 129 -8.26 -32.01 -33.30
N LEU A 130 -8.48 -30.73 -33.01
CA LEU A 130 -8.93 -30.21 -31.72
C LEU A 130 -10.00 -29.14 -31.96
N LEU A 131 -11.15 -29.29 -31.33
CA LEU A 131 -12.26 -28.34 -31.36
C LEU A 131 -12.48 -27.79 -29.96
N HIS A 132 -12.47 -26.47 -29.80
CA HIS A 132 -12.79 -25.79 -28.56
C HIS A 132 -14.08 -24.98 -28.77
N ALA A 133 -15.09 -25.23 -27.95
CA ALA A 133 -16.39 -24.59 -28.04
C ALA A 133 -16.81 -24.01 -26.68
N GLN A 134 -16.99 -22.69 -26.66
CA GLN A 134 -17.39 -21.93 -25.49
C GLN A 134 -18.71 -21.23 -25.74
N ILE A 135 -19.59 -21.22 -24.75
CA ILE A 135 -20.85 -20.46 -24.77
C ILE A 135 -21.02 -19.62 -23.51
N LEU A 136 -21.51 -18.39 -23.69
CA LEU A 136 -21.72 -17.39 -22.66
C LEU A 136 -23.14 -16.82 -22.79
N GLU A 137 -23.85 -16.70 -21.68
CA GLU A 137 -25.14 -16.01 -21.58
C GLU A 137 -24.96 -14.71 -20.79
N ALA A 138 -25.41 -13.58 -21.33
CA ALA A 138 -25.36 -12.30 -20.65
C ALA A 138 -26.53 -12.14 -19.67
N LYS A 139 -26.30 -11.48 -18.53
CA LYS A 139 -27.39 -11.07 -17.62
C LYS A 139 -28.19 -9.88 -18.14
N SER A 140 -27.57 -8.96 -18.89
CA SER A 140 -28.20 -7.71 -19.38
C SER A 140 -27.29 -7.04 -20.41
N GLY A 141 -27.77 -6.68 -21.62
CA GLY A 141 -27.27 -5.69 -22.61
C GLY A 141 -25.76 -5.42 -22.82
N GLN A 142 -24.89 -6.17 -22.16
CA GLN A 142 -23.45 -5.99 -22.04
C GLN A 142 -22.79 -6.80 -23.14
N LYS A 143 -21.80 -6.22 -23.79
CA LYS A 143 -20.99 -6.97 -24.75
C LYS A 143 -20.18 -8.02 -23.99
N LEU A 144 -20.32 -9.29 -24.40
CA LEU A 144 -19.56 -10.41 -23.85
C LEU A 144 -18.12 -10.48 -24.40
N THR A 145 -17.69 -9.44 -25.14
CA THR A 145 -16.38 -9.36 -25.81
C THR A 145 -15.19 -9.54 -24.87
N VAL A 146 -15.29 -9.06 -23.62
CA VAL A 146 -14.20 -9.10 -22.62
C VAL A 146 -13.99 -10.49 -22.00
N PHE A 147 -14.98 -11.38 -22.06
CA PHE A 147 -14.98 -12.65 -21.32
C PHE A 147 -14.61 -13.89 -22.15
N GLY A 148 -14.70 -13.79 -23.48
CA GLY A 148 -14.43 -14.89 -24.39
C GLY A 148 -13.05 -14.80 -25.04
N GLN A 149 -12.51 -15.94 -25.49
CA GLN A 149 -11.28 -15.94 -26.29
C GLN A 149 -11.50 -15.10 -27.57
N GLY A 150 -10.53 -14.23 -27.88
CA GLY A 150 -10.64 -13.32 -29.02
C GLY A 150 -10.38 -14.04 -30.34
N CYS A 151 -11.34 -14.03 -31.26
CA CYS A 151 -11.13 -14.43 -32.65
C CYS A 151 -10.62 -13.22 -33.44
N ARG A 152 -9.32 -13.18 -33.72
CA ARG A 152 -8.68 -12.15 -34.55
C ARG A 152 -8.08 -12.84 -35.78
N PRO A 153 -8.90 -13.13 -36.81
CA PRO A 153 -8.42 -13.86 -37.97
C PRO A 153 -7.39 -13.02 -38.75
N GLU A 154 -6.29 -13.66 -39.16
CA GLU A 154 -5.29 -13.07 -40.06
C GLU A 154 -5.82 -13.02 -41.50
N ARG A 155 -6.70 -13.97 -41.86
CA ARG A 155 -7.31 -14.06 -43.20
C ARG A 155 -8.82 -14.21 -43.11
N PRO A 156 -9.58 -13.55 -44.00
CA PRO A 156 -11.04 -13.70 -44.06
C PRO A 156 -11.42 -15.13 -44.45
N PRO A 157 -12.64 -15.57 -44.11
CA PRO A 157 -13.10 -16.92 -44.40
C PRO A 157 -13.28 -17.12 -45.90
N ARG A 158 -12.94 -18.32 -46.40
CA ARG A 158 -13.06 -18.65 -47.84
C ARG A 158 -14.51 -18.77 -48.31
N VAL A 159 -15.44 -19.05 -47.40
CA VAL A 159 -16.88 -19.08 -47.64
C VAL A 159 -17.55 -18.20 -46.60
N ALA A 160 -18.48 -17.35 -47.02
CA ALA A 160 -19.22 -16.48 -46.12
C ALA A 160 -20.04 -17.30 -45.10
N VAL A 161 -19.98 -16.91 -43.83
CA VAL A 161 -20.74 -17.51 -42.74
C VAL A 161 -21.43 -16.38 -41.99
N THR A 162 -22.67 -16.59 -41.54
CA THR A 162 -23.39 -15.62 -40.73
C THR A 162 -22.85 -15.57 -39.30
N ALA A 163 -21.73 -14.86 -39.12
CA ALA A 163 -21.01 -14.70 -37.85
C ALA A 163 -20.52 -13.25 -37.67
N ASP A 164 -20.32 -12.83 -36.42
CA ASP A 164 -19.79 -11.50 -36.10
C ASP A 164 -18.29 -11.41 -36.37
N GLN A 165 -17.56 -12.49 -36.10
CA GLN A 165 -16.15 -12.65 -36.46
C GLN A 165 -15.92 -14.09 -36.92
N ALA A 166 -15.25 -14.27 -38.05
CA ALA A 166 -14.90 -15.59 -38.56
C ALA A 166 -13.65 -15.49 -39.44
N GLY A 167 -12.79 -16.51 -39.42
CA GLY A 167 -11.67 -16.59 -40.36
C GLY A 167 -10.56 -17.54 -39.91
N GLU A 168 -9.43 -17.46 -40.62
CA GLU A 168 -8.23 -18.27 -40.36
C GLU A 168 -7.27 -17.48 -39.43
N LEU A 169 -6.81 -18.10 -38.34
CA LEU A 169 -5.93 -17.48 -37.33
C LEU A 169 -4.43 -17.52 -37.70
N GLY A 170 -4.08 -18.12 -38.85
CA GLY A 170 -2.68 -18.38 -39.23
C GLY A 170 -2.17 -19.72 -38.71
N GLY A 171 -1.20 -20.31 -39.41
CA GLY A 171 -0.64 -21.63 -39.08
C GLY A 171 0.80 -21.56 -38.61
N ARG A 172 1.10 -22.08 -37.41
CA ARG A 172 2.47 -22.31 -36.91
C ARG A 172 2.68 -23.81 -36.70
N GLY A 173 3.82 -24.34 -37.15
CA GLY A 173 4.20 -25.74 -36.88
C GLY A 173 3.38 -26.80 -37.64
N GLY A 174 2.83 -26.48 -38.82
CA GLY A 174 2.10 -27.45 -39.66
C GLY A 174 0.64 -27.69 -39.26
N ARG A 175 0.03 -26.76 -38.51
CA ARG A 175 -1.40 -26.76 -38.18
C ARG A 175 -2.08 -25.49 -38.68
N GLU A 176 -3.29 -25.61 -39.21
CA GLU A 176 -4.20 -24.51 -39.52
C GLU A 176 -5.20 -24.37 -38.37
N ALA A 177 -5.51 -23.13 -37.99
CA ALA A 177 -6.52 -22.83 -36.99
C ALA A 177 -7.61 -21.92 -37.55
N PHE A 178 -8.85 -22.27 -37.27
CA PHE A 178 -10.05 -21.51 -37.65
C PHE A 178 -10.77 -21.02 -36.39
N CYS A 179 -11.43 -19.86 -36.48
CA CYS A 179 -12.32 -19.40 -35.42
C CYS A 179 -13.61 -18.82 -35.98
N ILE A 180 -14.71 -19.00 -35.23
CA ILE A 180 -16.03 -18.43 -35.49
C ILE A 180 -16.59 -17.92 -34.15
N VAL A 181 -17.05 -16.68 -34.15
CA VAL A 181 -17.71 -16.03 -33.01
C VAL A 181 -19.06 -15.51 -33.48
N VAL A 182 -20.10 -15.89 -32.75
CA VAL A 182 -21.47 -15.41 -33.00
C VAL A 182 -22.08 -14.93 -31.68
N GLU A 183 -22.58 -13.71 -31.67
CA GLU A 183 -23.27 -13.04 -30.57
C GLU A 183 -24.68 -12.69 -31.04
N ARG A 184 -25.70 -13.38 -30.50
CA ARG A 184 -27.11 -13.17 -30.84
C ARG A 184 -27.96 -13.23 -29.58
N ASN A 185 -28.92 -12.32 -29.47
CA ASN A 185 -29.93 -12.32 -28.40
C ASN A 185 -29.34 -12.47 -27.00
N GLY A 186 -28.21 -11.81 -26.69
CA GLY A 186 -27.57 -11.89 -25.36
C GLY A 186 -26.82 -13.21 -25.08
N ALA A 187 -26.66 -14.09 -26.06
CA ALA A 187 -25.78 -15.25 -25.99
C ALA A 187 -24.60 -15.09 -26.96
N ARG A 188 -23.42 -15.58 -26.56
CA ARG A 188 -22.22 -15.60 -27.40
C ARG A 188 -21.66 -17.02 -27.45
N ILE A 189 -21.37 -17.53 -28.65
CA ILE A 189 -20.59 -18.76 -28.84
C ILE A 189 -19.27 -18.44 -29.51
N ASN A 190 -18.21 -19.07 -29.03
CA ASN A 190 -16.89 -19.03 -29.63
C ASN A 190 -16.51 -20.46 -29.98
N LEU A 191 -16.21 -20.72 -31.24
CA LEU A 191 -15.75 -22.01 -31.73
C LEU A 191 -14.37 -21.82 -32.35
N SER A 192 -13.42 -22.67 -32.00
CA SER A 192 -12.12 -22.74 -32.68
C SER A 192 -11.75 -24.18 -33.04
N LEU A 193 -11.20 -24.36 -34.23
CA LEU A 193 -10.80 -25.66 -34.77
C LEU A 193 -9.33 -25.60 -35.15
N ALA A 194 -8.51 -26.44 -34.55
CA ALA A 194 -7.12 -26.67 -34.95
C ALA A 194 -7.02 -28.01 -35.70
N ARG A 195 -6.36 -28.00 -36.86
CA ARG A 195 -6.19 -29.18 -37.74
C ARG A 195 -4.81 -29.18 -38.41
N PRO A 196 -4.36 -30.26 -39.06
CA PRO A 196 -3.13 -30.25 -39.87
C PRO A 196 -3.24 -29.33 -41.09
N THR A 197 -2.11 -28.75 -41.53
CA THR A 197 -2.01 -28.00 -42.79
C THR A 197 -2.14 -28.95 -43.98
N GLY A 198 -3.05 -28.64 -44.93
CA GLY A 198 -3.28 -29.46 -46.13
C GLY A 198 -4.32 -30.57 -45.93
N GLY A 199 -5.25 -30.69 -46.89
CA GLY A 199 -6.42 -31.59 -46.83
C GLY A 199 -7.72 -30.83 -47.08
N GLU A 200 -8.59 -31.43 -47.90
CA GLU A 200 -9.92 -31.01 -48.41
C GLU A 200 -10.34 -29.55 -48.22
N THR A 201 -10.55 -28.87 -49.36
CA THR A 201 -11.12 -27.52 -49.52
C THR A 201 -12.49 -27.33 -48.84
N ASP A 202 -13.11 -28.41 -48.34
CA ASP A 202 -14.44 -28.44 -47.69
C ASP A 202 -14.42 -28.40 -46.15
N ALA A 203 -13.26 -28.47 -45.48
CA ALA A 203 -13.19 -28.46 -44.01
C ALA A 203 -13.77 -27.18 -43.38
N TRP A 204 -13.53 -26.01 -44.00
CA TRP A 204 -14.15 -24.75 -43.56
C TRP A 204 -15.68 -24.80 -43.69
N LYS A 205 -16.22 -25.40 -44.77
CA LYS A 205 -17.67 -25.52 -44.96
C LYS A 205 -18.31 -26.41 -43.90
N GLN A 206 -17.67 -27.53 -43.56
CA GLN A 206 -18.14 -28.43 -42.51
C GLN A 206 -18.08 -27.76 -41.13
N PHE A 207 -17.00 -27.04 -40.82
CA PHE A 207 -16.86 -26.28 -39.57
C PHE A 207 -17.91 -25.16 -39.48
N ALA A 208 -18.14 -24.43 -40.57
CA ALA A 208 -19.17 -23.41 -40.68
C ALA A 208 -20.59 -23.99 -40.51
N ALA A 209 -20.87 -25.16 -41.11
CA ALA A 209 -22.15 -25.85 -40.95
C ALA A 209 -22.38 -26.30 -39.50
N LEU A 210 -21.34 -26.84 -38.84
CA LEU A 210 -21.39 -27.19 -37.42
C LEU A 210 -21.69 -25.95 -36.57
N ALA A 211 -20.97 -24.85 -36.82
CA ALA A 211 -21.18 -23.58 -36.14
C ALA A 211 -22.61 -23.06 -36.32
N GLN A 212 -23.13 -23.09 -37.55
CA GLN A 212 -24.50 -22.67 -37.85
C GLN A 212 -25.53 -23.55 -37.13
N SER A 213 -25.30 -24.86 -37.03
CA SER A 213 -26.17 -25.77 -36.27
C SER A 213 -26.23 -25.39 -34.79
N SER A 214 -25.11 -24.99 -34.20
CA SER A 214 -25.02 -24.53 -32.81
C SER A 214 -25.70 -23.18 -32.62
N VAL A 215 -25.55 -22.26 -33.57
CA VAL A 215 -26.24 -20.95 -33.57
C VAL A 215 -27.75 -21.12 -33.61
N THR A 216 -28.28 -22.04 -34.43
CA THR A 216 -29.72 -22.31 -34.52
C THR A 216 -30.30 -22.90 -33.23
N ARG A 217 -29.48 -23.65 -32.46
CA ARG A 217 -29.88 -24.19 -31.15
C ARG A 217 -29.79 -23.17 -30.00
N MET A 218 -29.28 -21.97 -30.24
CA MET A 218 -29.19 -20.95 -29.18
C MET A 218 -30.59 -20.53 -28.72
N PRO A 219 -30.88 -20.60 -27.41
CA PRO A 219 -32.13 -20.08 -26.90
C PRO A 219 -32.20 -18.56 -27.07
N VAL A 220 -33.40 -18.03 -27.29
CA VAL A 220 -33.63 -16.58 -27.23
C VAL A 220 -33.57 -16.15 -25.77
N VAL A 221 -32.49 -15.49 -25.38
CA VAL A 221 -32.34 -14.96 -24.02
C VAL A 221 -33.10 -13.64 -23.95
N ARG A 222 -34.19 -13.60 -23.18
CA ARG A 222 -34.85 -12.33 -22.85
C ARG A 222 -33.94 -11.56 -21.90
N THR A 223 -33.35 -10.48 -22.38
CA THR A 223 -32.56 -9.56 -21.56
C THR A 223 -33.50 -8.79 -20.62
N GLU A 224 -33.32 -8.94 -19.31
CA GLU A 224 -33.93 -8.03 -18.34
C GLU A 224 -33.25 -6.66 -18.44
N GLN A 225 -34.03 -5.57 -18.41
CA GLN A 225 -33.48 -4.22 -18.29
C GLN A 225 -32.87 -4.07 -16.89
N SER A 226 -31.55 -4.11 -16.80
CA SER A 226 -30.82 -3.77 -15.59
C SER A 226 -29.86 -2.61 -15.85
N GLY A 227 -29.79 -1.71 -14.87
CA GLY A 227 -28.96 -0.51 -14.86
C GLY A 227 -27.46 -0.78 -14.82
N TYR A 228 -26.69 0.30 -14.62
CA TYR A 228 -25.22 0.34 -14.58
C TYR A 228 -24.58 -0.86 -13.87
N VAL A 229 -23.43 -1.33 -14.39
CA VAL A 229 -22.57 -2.35 -13.75
C VAL A 229 -22.23 -1.90 -12.34
N ASP A 230 -22.79 -2.55 -11.33
CA ASP A 230 -22.50 -2.23 -9.94
C ASP A 230 -21.18 -2.90 -9.52
N MET A 231 -20.10 -2.11 -9.56
CA MET A 231 -18.77 -2.51 -9.11
C MET A 231 -18.67 -2.44 -7.57
N HIS A 232 -19.60 -3.09 -6.88
CA HIS A 232 -19.76 -2.97 -5.44
C HIS A 232 -18.49 -3.38 -4.69
N ARG A 233 -17.92 -4.56 -4.97
CA ARG A 233 -16.72 -5.06 -4.24
C ARG A 233 -15.52 -4.16 -4.49
N VAL A 234 -15.28 -3.78 -5.74
CA VAL A 234 -14.18 -2.87 -6.12
C VAL A 234 -14.34 -1.52 -5.41
N ARG A 235 -15.55 -0.94 -5.45
CA ARG A 235 -15.85 0.35 -4.83
C ARG A 235 -15.71 0.31 -3.31
N THR A 236 -16.21 -0.74 -2.65
CA THR A 236 -16.06 -0.94 -1.20
C THR A 236 -14.60 -1.01 -0.81
N LEU A 237 -13.77 -1.77 -1.54
CA LEU A 237 -12.33 -1.85 -1.28
C LEU A 237 -11.62 -0.52 -1.52
N GLN A 238 -11.93 0.16 -2.61
CA GLN A 238 -11.34 1.46 -2.94
C GLN A 238 -11.68 2.50 -1.85
N ASN A 239 -12.93 2.54 -1.39
CA ASN A 239 -13.38 3.42 -0.31
C ASN A 239 -12.73 3.07 1.04
N ARG A 240 -12.58 1.78 1.38
CA ARG A 240 -11.82 1.33 2.57
C ARG A 240 -10.39 1.88 2.56
N TYR A 241 -9.70 1.73 1.44
CA TYR A 241 -8.34 2.24 1.28
C TYR A 241 -8.26 3.77 1.39
N PHE A 242 -9.23 4.49 0.82
CA PHE A 242 -9.31 5.94 0.95
C PHE A 242 -9.63 6.43 2.36
N LEU A 243 -10.39 5.68 3.15
CA LEU A 243 -10.71 6.04 4.53
C LEU A 243 -9.58 5.70 5.51
N LEU A 244 -8.83 4.62 5.26
CA LEU A 244 -7.69 4.23 6.09
C LEU A 244 -6.53 5.23 6.00
N ALA A 245 -6.28 5.82 4.83
CA ALA A 245 -5.20 6.80 4.64
C ALA A 245 -5.27 8.03 5.57
N PRO A 246 -6.39 8.80 5.65
CA PRO A 246 -6.50 9.93 6.56
C PRO A 246 -6.53 9.50 8.04
N LEU A 247 -7.08 8.33 8.37
CA LEU A 247 -7.03 7.75 9.71
C LEU A 247 -5.59 7.45 10.15
N ALA A 248 -4.79 6.84 9.27
CA ALA A 248 -3.37 6.58 9.50
C ALA A 248 -2.58 7.89 9.68
N VAL A 249 -2.83 8.90 8.84
CA VAL A 249 -2.21 10.24 8.98
C VAL A 249 -2.61 10.90 10.30
N ALA A 250 -3.87 10.80 10.71
CA ALA A 250 -4.35 11.34 11.99
C ALA A 250 -3.72 10.61 13.19
N LEU A 251 -3.62 9.29 13.13
CA LEU A 251 -2.98 8.45 14.15
C LEU A 251 -1.49 8.77 14.27
N LEU A 252 -0.78 8.87 13.15
CA LEU A 252 0.62 9.31 13.11
C LEU A 252 0.77 10.72 13.70
N ALA A 253 -0.09 11.66 13.30
CA ALA A 253 -0.08 13.03 13.82
C ALA A 253 -0.36 13.10 15.33
N TRP A 254 -1.15 12.16 15.87
CA TRP A 254 -1.43 11.98 17.29
C TRP A 254 -0.23 11.37 18.04
N LEU A 255 0.36 10.29 17.53
CA LEU A 255 1.57 9.65 18.07
C LEU A 255 2.74 10.65 18.11
N PHE A 256 2.98 11.41 17.05
CA PHE A 256 3.97 12.52 17.04
C PHE A 256 3.64 13.61 18.07
N GLY A 257 2.37 13.74 18.48
CA GLY A 257 1.95 14.65 19.53
C GLY A 257 2.35 14.21 20.94
N LEU A 258 2.49 12.91 21.18
CA LEU A 258 2.94 12.30 22.44
C LEU A 258 4.45 12.47 22.67
N VAL A 259 5.23 12.65 21.61
CA VAL A 259 6.67 12.93 21.67
C VAL A 259 6.97 14.32 22.25
N ASP A 260 5.98 15.22 22.32
CA ASP A 260 6.17 16.58 22.80
C ASP A 260 6.22 16.68 24.35
N ARG A 261 7.33 17.21 24.87
CA ARG A 261 7.53 17.46 26.31
C ARG A 261 6.43 18.31 26.93
N ALA A 262 5.90 19.31 26.21
CA ALA A 262 4.83 20.16 26.74
C ALA A 262 3.53 19.39 26.96
N THR A 263 3.28 18.31 26.20
CA THR A 263 2.13 17.42 26.40
C THR A 263 2.26 16.70 27.74
N TRP A 264 3.43 16.12 28.03
CA TRP A 264 3.73 15.44 29.30
C TRP A 264 3.73 16.39 30.50
N GLN A 265 4.29 17.59 30.37
CA GLN A 265 4.28 18.59 31.44
C GLN A 265 2.86 18.91 31.91
N ARG A 266 1.88 18.96 31.00
CA ARG A 266 0.47 19.22 31.34
C ARG A 266 -0.20 18.04 32.00
N LEU A 267 0.00 16.84 31.46
CA LEU A 267 -0.55 15.61 32.03
C LEU A 267 -0.10 15.48 33.49
N LEU A 268 1.19 15.72 33.75
CA LEU A 268 1.74 15.77 35.10
C LEU A 268 1.24 16.95 35.94
N SER A 269 0.83 18.08 35.32
CA SER A 269 0.25 19.21 36.05
C SER A 269 -1.17 18.94 36.56
N LEU A 270 -1.91 18.02 35.92
CA LEU A 270 -3.25 17.60 36.38
C LEU A 270 -3.19 16.77 37.66
N LEU A 271 -2.10 16.03 37.85
CA LEU A 271 -1.86 15.19 39.03
C LEU A 271 -1.33 15.99 40.25
N ARG A 272 -1.06 17.28 40.09
CA ARG A 272 -0.51 18.12 41.15
C ARG A 272 -1.58 19.06 41.71
N PRO A 273 -1.80 19.09 43.04
CA PRO A 273 -2.76 20.02 43.62
C PRO A 273 -2.35 21.46 43.30
N HIS A 274 -3.25 22.20 42.63
CA HIS A 274 -3.05 23.60 42.33
C HIS A 274 -3.47 24.44 43.54
N ARG A 275 -2.51 25.12 44.17
CA ARG A 275 -2.80 26.06 45.26
C ARG A 275 -3.15 27.42 44.66
N SER A 276 -4.41 27.82 44.78
CA SER A 276 -4.97 29.08 44.28
C SER A 276 -4.59 30.32 45.09
N ARG A 277 -3.99 30.15 46.28
CA ARG A 277 -3.43 31.23 47.12
C ARG A 277 -1.95 31.43 46.84
N ALA A 278 -1.60 31.78 45.61
CA ALA A 278 -0.24 32.20 45.27
C ALA A 278 0.02 33.62 45.78
N ALA A 279 1.29 33.95 46.08
CA ALA A 279 1.69 35.29 46.48
C ALA A 279 1.32 36.34 45.40
N SER A 280 1.21 37.61 45.79
CA SER A 280 0.72 38.73 44.98
C SER A 280 1.44 38.96 43.65
N ASN A 281 2.62 38.38 43.53
CA ASN A 281 3.53 38.58 42.44
C ASN A 281 3.49 37.43 41.39
N PHE A 282 2.66 36.40 41.56
CA PHE A 282 2.48 35.33 40.56
C PHE A 282 1.23 35.55 39.71
N VAL A 283 1.40 35.51 38.38
CA VAL A 283 0.28 35.55 37.41
C VAL A 283 0.14 34.19 36.72
N ASP A 284 -1.03 33.56 36.82
CA ASP A 284 -1.32 32.29 36.14
C ASP A 284 -1.99 32.54 34.78
N LEU A 285 -1.22 32.31 33.72
CA LEU A 285 -1.64 32.46 32.32
C LEU A 285 -2.27 31.19 31.73
N GLU A 286 -2.34 30.08 32.49
CA GLU A 286 -2.97 28.84 31.99
C GLU A 286 -4.42 29.00 31.53
N PRO A 287 -5.30 29.80 32.16
CA PRO A 287 -6.68 29.97 31.68
C PRO A 287 -6.75 30.47 30.22
N VAL A 288 -5.92 31.47 29.87
CA VAL A 288 -5.86 32.04 28.52
C VAL A 288 -5.19 31.08 27.54
N SER A 289 -4.05 30.50 27.94
CA SER A 289 -3.30 29.58 27.07
C SER A 289 -4.09 28.29 26.79
N ARG A 290 -4.84 27.78 27.77
CA ARG A 290 -5.75 26.63 27.65
C ARG A 290 -6.89 26.93 26.69
N ARG A 291 -7.51 28.11 26.78
CA ARG A 291 -8.58 28.52 25.85
C ARG A 291 -8.08 28.61 24.41
N ARG A 292 -6.95 29.31 24.16
CA ARG A 292 -6.34 29.42 22.83
C ARG A 292 -6.02 28.04 22.23
N ARG A 293 -5.57 27.10 23.06
CA ARG A 293 -5.27 25.71 22.68
C ARG A 293 -6.51 24.90 22.32
N TRP A 294 -7.57 24.95 23.14
CA TRP A 294 -8.82 24.24 22.84
C TRP A 294 -9.52 24.81 21.62
N ARG A 295 -9.48 26.13 21.41
CA ARG A 295 -9.93 26.76 20.16
C ARG A 295 -9.20 26.20 18.94
N ALA A 296 -7.87 26.10 19.00
CA ALA A 296 -7.07 25.55 17.90
C ALA A 296 -7.38 24.06 17.64
N ARG A 297 -7.61 23.26 18.70
CA ARG A 297 -8.00 21.85 18.58
C ARG A 297 -9.40 21.68 18.00
N ALA A 298 -10.38 22.43 18.51
CA ALA A 298 -11.75 22.39 18.03
C ALA A 298 -11.82 22.73 16.54
N LEU A 299 -11.12 23.79 16.10
CA LEU A 299 -11.02 24.11 14.68
C LEU A 299 -10.39 22.97 13.90
N GLY A 300 -9.27 22.39 14.35
CA GLY A 300 -8.63 21.25 13.69
C GLY A 300 -9.54 20.02 13.56
N SER A 301 -10.23 19.64 14.65
CA SER A 301 -11.19 18.52 14.66
C SER A 301 -12.39 18.80 13.76
N LEU A 302 -12.90 20.04 13.74
CA LEU A 302 -14.00 20.43 12.87
C LEU A 302 -13.61 20.35 11.39
N ARG A 303 -12.38 20.75 11.01
CA ARG A 303 -11.89 20.58 9.64
C ARG A 303 -11.84 19.12 9.23
N LEU A 304 -11.30 18.27 10.11
CA LEU A 304 -11.22 16.84 9.85
C LEU A 304 -12.61 16.24 9.68
N LEU A 305 -13.56 16.61 10.55
CA LEU A 305 -14.96 16.20 10.41
C LEU A 305 -15.55 16.68 9.08
N LEU A 306 -15.35 17.94 8.69
CA LEU A 306 -15.84 18.46 7.40
C LEU A 306 -15.26 17.69 6.21
N TYR A 307 -13.99 17.30 6.24
CA TYR A 307 -13.39 16.50 5.18
C TYR A 307 -13.98 15.08 5.13
N VAL A 308 -14.18 14.44 6.28
CA VAL A 308 -14.80 13.11 6.35
C VAL A 308 -16.26 13.18 5.88
N CYS A 309 -17.02 14.22 6.27
CA CYS A 309 -18.37 14.45 5.76
C CYS A 309 -18.39 14.74 4.26
N ALA A 310 -17.39 15.45 3.73
CA ALA A 310 -17.28 15.72 2.29
C ALA A 310 -17.06 14.44 1.48
N ILE A 311 -16.18 13.56 1.97
CA ILE A 311 -15.94 12.22 1.40
C ILE A 311 -17.24 11.41 1.47
N ARG A 312 -17.94 11.42 2.60
CA ARG A 312 -19.21 10.68 2.76
C ARG A 312 -20.30 11.20 1.84
N LEU A 313 -20.44 12.51 1.70
CA LEU A 313 -21.41 13.12 0.80
C LEU A 313 -21.11 12.73 -0.66
N ALA A 314 -19.84 12.80 -1.07
CA ALA A 314 -19.44 12.37 -2.42
C ALA A 314 -19.72 10.88 -2.66
N GLU A 315 -19.54 10.04 -1.63
CA GLU A 315 -19.89 8.63 -1.68
C GLU A 315 -21.41 8.40 -1.84
N VAL A 316 -22.25 9.12 -1.09
CA VAL A 316 -23.73 9.05 -1.18
C VAL A 316 -24.24 9.49 -2.55
N VAL A 317 -23.61 10.50 -3.16
CA VAL A 317 -23.98 10.99 -4.51
C VAL A 317 -23.34 10.13 -5.61
N HIS A 318 -22.65 9.04 -5.27
CA HIS A 318 -21.92 8.17 -6.19
C HIS A 318 -20.94 8.91 -7.10
N TRP A 319 -20.30 9.95 -6.57
CA TRP A 319 -19.22 10.63 -7.28
C TRP A 319 -18.00 9.72 -7.38
N GLY A 320 -17.49 9.58 -8.61
CA GLY A 320 -16.24 8.88 -8.86
C GLY A 320 -15.05 9.57 -8.18
N THR A 321 -13.96 8.83 -8.08
CA THR A 321 -12.73 9.15 -7.35
C THR A 321 -12.22 10.59 -7.57
N TYR A 322 -12.12 11.03 -8.82
CA TYR A 322 -11.59 12.35 -9.17
C TYR A 322 -12.51 13.49 -8.72
N LYS A 323 -13.83 13.31 -8.82
CA LYS A 323 -14.82 14.29 -8.37
C LYS A 323 -14.78 14.44 -6.85
N THR A 324 -14.63 13.33 -6.12
CA THR A 324 -14.48 13.33 -4.66
C THR A 324 -13.22 14.10 -4.22
N VAL A 325 -12.08 13.86 -4.87
CA VAL A 325 -10.83 14.59 -4.56
C VAL A 325 -10.98 16.09 -4.83
N ALA A 326 -11.53 16.47 -5.98
CA ALA A 326 -11.79 17.86 -6.32
C ALA A 326 -12.71 18.54 -5.30
N PHE A 327 -13.77 17.85 -4.86
CA PHE A 327 -14.70 18.35 -3.85
C PHE A 327 -14.04 18.57 -2.49
N VAL A 328 -13.29 17.58 -1.99
CA VAL A 328 -12.54 17.71 -0.73
C VAL A 328 -11.53 18.87 -0.81
N PHE A 329 -10.87 19.05 -1.96
CA PHE A 329 -9.94 20.15 -2.19
C PHE A 329 -10.63 21.52 -2.14
N VAL A 330 -11.80 21.67 -2.79
CA VAL A 330 -12.60 22.89 -2.73
C VAL A 330 -13.05 23.19 -1.30
N ILE A 331 -13.50 22.19 -0.55
CA ILE A 331 -13.85 22.36 0.88
C ILE A 331 -12.63 22.79 1.70
N ALA A 332 -11.46 22.20 1.47
CA ALA A 332 -10.22 22.58 2.15
C ALA A 332 -9.83 24.05 1.87
N LEU A 333 -9.89 24.49 0.61
CA LEU A 333 -9.64 25.89 0.24
C LEU A 333 -10.64 26.85 0.86
N SER A 334 -11.92 26.48 0.86
CA SER A 334 -13.02 27.29 1.43
C SER A 334 -12.86 27.49 2.93
N VAL A 335 -12.58 26.40 3.66
CA VAL A 335 -12.27 26.43 5.09
C VAL A 335 -11.06 27.34 5.37
N MET A 336 -10.00 27.21 4.57
CA MET A 336 -8.82 28.07 4.72
C MET A 336 -9.12 29.54 4.45
N ALA A 337 -9.93 29.86 3.43
CA ALA A 337 -10.33 31.22 3.11
C ALA A 337 -11.15 31.86 4.25
N VAL A 338 -12.16 31.15 4.76
CA VAL A 338 -13.00 31.59 5.88
C VAL A 338 -12.17 31.87 7.12
N GLU A 339 -11.25 30.99 7.48
CA GLU A 339 -10.40 31.21 8.65
C GLU A 339 -9.45 32.40 8.48
N THR A 340 -8.95 32.60 7.27
CA THR A 340 -8.08 33.75 6.97
C THR A 340 -8.88 35.05 7.07
N PHE A 341 -10.13 35.05 6.61
CA PHE A 341 -11.06 36.17 6.74
C PHE A 341 -11.39 36.48 8.20
N LEU A 342 -11.72 35.47 9.01
CA LEU A 342 -11.98 35.62 10.45
C LEU A 342 -10.74 36.10 11.23
N ALA A 343 -9.55 35.63 10.86
CA ALA A 343 -8.30 36.08 11.47
C ALA A 343 -8.01 37.56 11.18
N ARG A 344 -8.30 38.04 9.96
CA ARG A 344 -8.14 39.46 9.59
C ARG A 344 -9.04 40.39 10.39
N ARG A 345 -10.23 39.93 10.82
CA ARG A 345 -11.18 40.74 11.60
C ARG A 345 -10.88 40.80 13.10
N THR A 346 -10.09 39.88 13.64
CA THR A 346 -9.96 39.69 15.10
C THR A 346 -8.59 40.06 15.67
N VAL A 347 -7.56 40.24 14.84
CA VAL A 347 -6.19 40.53 15.29
C VAL A 347 -5.70 41.79 14.60
N ALA A 348 -5.20 42.76 15.38
CA ALA A 348 -4.51 43.95 14.87
C ALA A 348 -3.45 43.52 13.84
N ARG A 349 -3.46 44.16 12.66
CA ARG A 349 -2.72 43.81 11.43
C ARG A 349 -1.52 42.89 11.72
N PRO A 350 -1.58 41.59 11.38
CA PRO A 350 -0.40 40.74 11.49
C PRO A 350 0.69 41.39 10.64
N GLN A 351 1.80 41.81 11.26
CA GLN A 351 3.01 42.14 10.53
C GLN A 351 3.40 40.88 9.77
N HIS A 352 3.05 40.82 8.48
CA HIS A 352 3.43 39.71 7.63
C HIS A 352 4.96 39.71 7.56
N LEU A 353 5.61 38.76 8.24
CA LEU A 353 7.04 38.48 8.10
C LEU A 353 7.46 38.34 6.62
N PHE A 354 6.49 38.04 5.74
CA PHE A 354 6.65 37.88 4.30
C PHE A 354 5.74 38.86 3.52
N ALA A 355 6.13 40.13 3.43
CA ALA A 355 5.52 41.14 2.55
C ALA A 355 6.36 41.36 1.27
N GLY A 356 5.76 41.95 0.23
CA GLY A 356 6.43 42.27 -1.04
C GLY A 356 6.94 41.05 -1.81
N LYS A 357 8.15 41.12 -2.39
CA LYS A 357 8.79 40.04 -3.17
C LYS A 357 8.90 38.70 -2.41
N ARG A 358 8.92 38.73 -1.06
CA ARG A 358 8.91 37.52 -0.21
C ARG A 358 7.58 36.76 -0.28
N ARG A 359 6.47 37.47 -0.48
CA ARG A 359 5.16 36.84 -0.66
C ARG A 359 5.13 36.02 -1.94
N LEU A 360 5.73 36.51 -3.02
CA LEU A 360 5.85 35.78 -4.29
C LEU A 360 6.70 34.50 -4.14
N LEU A 361 7.87 34.58 -3.50
CA LEU A 361 8.72 33.40 -3.23
C LEU A 361 8.00 32.34 -2.41
N MET A 362 7.30 32.77 -1.36
CA MET A 362 6.57 31.85 -0.48
C MET A 362 5.28 31.30 -1.15
N VAL A 363 4.63 32.07 -2.03
CA VAL A 363 3.51 31.60 -2.86
C VAL A 363 4.02 30.56 -3.87
N GLY A 364 5.14 30.82 -4.55
CA GLY A 364 5.77 29.86 -5.46
C GLY A 364 6.16 28.55 -4.76
N ALA A 365 6.72 28.63 -3.56
CA ALA A 365 7.01 27.45 -2.75
C ALA A 365 5.75 26.72 -2.27
N ALA A 366 4.68 27.45 -1.91
CA ALA A 366 3.41 26.84 -1.56
C ALA A 366 2.77 26.12 -2.75
N LEU A 367 2.85 26.69 -3.95
CA LEU A 367 2.41 26.06 -5.19
C LEU A 367 3.25 24.80 -5.49
N GLY A 368 4.58 24.89 -5.40
CA GLY A 368 5.47 23.74 -5.58
C GLY A 368 5.21 22.61 -4.58
N SER A 369 5.07 22.94 -3.29
CA SER A 369 4.65 21.97 -2.26
C SER A 369 3.25 21.40 -2.57
N GLY A 370 2.32 22.23 -3.06
CA GLY A 370 0.99 21.80 -3.46
C GLY A 370 1.01 20.79 -4.61
N ILE A 371 1.84 21.01 -5.64
CA ILE A 371 2.03 20.08 -6.76
C ILE A 371 2.57 18.74 -6.26
N VAL A 372 3.57 18.74 -5.37
CA VAL A 372 4.13 17.50 -4.79
C VAL A 372 3.08 16.75 -3.97
N VAL A 373 2.27 17.45 -3.17
CA VAL A 373 1.17 16.84 -2.41
C VAL A 373 0.09 16.28 -3.35
N LEU A 374 -0.28 17.00 -4.40
CA LEU A 374 -1.23 16.52 -5.40
C LEU A 374 -0.71 15.28 -6.13
N GLY A 375 0.58 15.25 -6.49
CA GLY A 375 1.25 14.07 -7.04
C GLY A 375 1.25 12.89 -6.07
N ALA A 376 1.52 13.13 -4.78
CA ALA A 376 1.44 12.10 -3.75
C ALA A 376 0.01 11.56 -3.56
N ILE A 377 -1.00 12.44 -3.59
CA ILE A 377 -2.41 12.04 -3.54
C ILE A 377 -2.73 11.20 -4.78
N ALA A 378 -2.44 11.69 -5.98
CA ALA A 378 -2.66 10.94 -7.22
C ALA A 378 -1.99 9.56 -7.19
N LEU A 379 -0.75 9.47 -6.71
CA LEU A 379 -0.03 8.22 -6.53
C LEU A 379 -0.76 7.26 -5.57
N ALA A 380 -1.24 7.76 -4.42
CA ALA A 380 -2.04 6.96 -3.48
C ALA A 380 -3.38 6.53 -4.10
N MET A 381 -4.01 7.39 -4.91
CA MET A 381 -5.29 7.10 -5.57
C MET A 381 -5.14 6.01 -6.62
N THR A 382 -4.13 6.13 -7.49
CA THR A 382 -3.79 5.12 -8.48
C THR A 382 -3.41 3.81 -7.79
N GLY A 383 -2.63 3.89 -6.72
CA GLY A 383 -2.28 2.72 -5.91
C GLY A 383 -3.49 2.00 -5.32
N ALA A 384 -4.41 2.74 -4.71
CA ALA A 384 -5.66 2.19 -4.16
C ALA A 384 -6.56 1.61 -5.25
N ALA A 385 -6.63 2.24 -6.42
CA ALA A 385 -7.38 1.73 -7.56
C ALA A 385 -6.78 0.41 -8.07
N MET A 386 -5.46 0.33 -8.26
CA MET A 386 -4.78 -0.90 -8.67
C MET A 386 -4.93 -2.01 -7.62
N ALA A 387 -4.85 -1.68 -6.33
CA ALA A 387 -5.07 -2.61 -5.23
C ALA A 387 -6.51 -3.13 -5.15
N ALA A 388 -7.50 -2.30 -5.49
CA ALA A 388 -8.92 -2.65 -5.45
C ALA A 388 -9.40 -3.40 -6.70
N ILE A 389 -8.96 -2.98 -7.88
CA ILE A 389 -9.30 -3.63 -9.16
C ILE A 389 -8.60 -4.98 -9.22
N GLY A 390 -7.27 -4.97 -9.01
CA GLY A 390 -6.45 -6.18 -8.96
C GLY A 390 -6.54 -7.06 -10.20
N TYR A 391 -6.93 -6.49 -11.35
CA TYR A 391 -7.08 -7.19 -12.63
C TYR A 391 -6.01 -6.69 -13.60
N ASN A 392 -5.27 -7.62 -14.18
CA ASN A 392 -4.29 -7.34 -15.21
C ASN A 392 -4.55 -8.21 -16.45
N PRO A 393 -4.82 -7.63 -17.63
CA PRO A 393 -5.02 -8.41 -18.84
C PRO A 393 -3.75 -9.05 -19.39
N VAL A 394 -2.56 -8.67 -18.90
CA VAL A 394 -1.27 -9.11 -19.47
C VAL A 394 -0.33 -9.78 -18.44
N GLY A 395 -0.52 -9.58 -17.13
CA GLY A 395 0.36 -10.14 -16.09
C GLY A 395 -0.40 -10.59 -14.83
N THR A 396 0.29 -10.84 -13.72
CA THR A 396 -0.36 -11.38 -12.51
C THR A 396 -1.22 -10.35 -11.76
N ASP A 397 -2.46 -10.73 -11.42
CA ASP A 397 -3.42 -9.99 -10.60
C ASP A 397 -2.79 -9.65 -9.24
N LEU A 398 -2.06 -10.61 -8.66
CA LEU A 398 -1.36 -10.42 -7.39
C LEU A 398 -0.28 -9.34 -7.46
N GLN A 399 0.50 -9.25 -8.55
CA GLN A 399 1.51 -8.19 -8.70
C GLN A 399 0.87 -6.81 -8.84
N VAL A 400 -0.26 -6.70 -9.57
CA VAL A 400 -0.99 -5.43 -9.68
C VAL A 400 -1.53 -4.98 -8.33
N GLN A 401 -2.10 -5.89 -7.55
CA GLN A 401 -2.56 -5.57 -6.19
C GLN A 401 -1.40 -5.08 -5.30
N ARG A 402 -0.26 -5.77 -5.38
CA ARG A 402 0.96 -5.41 -4.64
C ARG A 402 1.53 -4.07 -5.06
N MET A 403 1.69 -3.83 -6.36
CA MET A 403 2.16 -2.54 -6.89
C MET A 403 1.24 -1.42 -6.40
N GLY A 404 -0.07 -1.66 -6.39
CA GLY A 404 -1.05 -0.75 -5.80
C GLY A 404 -0.74 -0.39 -4.35
N LEU A 405 -0.49 -1.40 -3.50
CA LEU A 405 -0.07 -1.19 -2.11
C LEU A 405 1.26 -0.45 -1.99
N VAL A 406 2.25 -0.76 -2.83
CA VAL A 406 3.55 -0.07 -2.84
C VAL A 406 3.38 1.41 -3.15
N MET A 407 2.59 1.76 -4.18
CA MET A 407 2.30 3.14 -4.55
C MET A 407 1.60 3.89 -3.39
N MET A 408 0.67 3.22 -2.69
CA MET A 408 0.04 3.78 -1.49
C MET A 408 1.02 4.03 -0.35
N LEU A 409 1.99 3.14 -0.13
CA LEU A 409 3.01 3.30 0.91
C LEU A 409 4.10 4.32 0.52
N ALA A 410 4.39 4.47 -0.77
CA ALA A 410 5.32 5.46 -1.31
C ALA A 410 4.75 6.88 -1.28
N ALA A 411 3.43 7.06 -1.42
CA ALA A 411 2.77 8.36 -1.43
C ALA A 411 3.10 9.24 -0.20
N PRO A 412 3.05 8.75 1.06
CA PRO A 412 3.52 9.49 2.23
C PRO A 412 4.98 9.97 2.11
N LEU A 413 5.88 9.16 1.54
CA LEU A 413 7.29 9.53 1.35
C LEU A 413 7.43 10.66 0.33
N VAL A 414 6.68 10.60 -0.77
CA VAL A 414 6.60 11.69 -1.76
C VAL A 414 6.01 12.95 -1.14
N ALA A 415 4.95 12.83 -0.33
CA ALA A 415 4.38 13.94 0.41
C ALA A 415 5.38 14.60 1.39
N LEU A 416 6.34 13.86 1.95
CA LEU A 416 7.40 14.45 2.77
C LEU A 416 8.36 15.34 1.95
N LEU A 417 8.54 15.06 0.66
CA LEU A 417 9.33 15.94 -0.24
C LEU A 417 8.67 17.32 -0.42
N ALA A 418 7.36 17.45 -0.17
CA ALA A 418 6.67 18.74 -0.18
C ALA A 418 7.21 19.72 0.89
N LEU A 419 7.97 19.25 1.88
CA LEU A 419 8.67 20.11 2.85
C LEU A 419 9.87 20.85 2.25
N ALA A 420 10.47 20.34 1.17
CA ALA A 420 11.70 20.87 0.61
C ALA A 420 11.55 22.26 -0.03
N PRO A 421 10.55 22.54 -0.90
CA PRO A 421 10.35 23.88 -1.47
C PRO A 421 10.15 24.94 -0.39
N MET A 422 9.34 24.64 0.63
CA MET A 422 9.13 25.52 1.78
C MET A 422 10.40 25.76 2.60
N ALA A 423 11.22 24.72 2.80
CA ALA A 423 12.50 24.85 3.50
C ALA A 423 13.48 25.76 2.74
N VAL A 424 13.52 25.65 1.40
CA VAL A 424 14.37 26.47 0.53
C VAL A 424 13.87 27.92 0.48
N ALA A 425 12.59 28.14 0.21
CA ALA A 425 12.02 29.49 0.14
C ALA A 425 12.13 30.24 1.46
N ARG A 426 11.96 29.55 2.61
CA ARG A 426 12.19 30.16 3.92
C ARG A 426 13.65 30.58 4.11
N ARG A 427 14.62 29.76 3.68
CA ARG A 427 16.05 30.15 3.74
C ARG A 427 16.32 31.41 2.92
N LEU A 428 15.74 31.51 1.73
CA LEU A 428 15.89 32.67 0.86
C LEU A 428 15.18 33.91 1.43
N ALA A 429 13.92 33.77 1.86
CA ALA A 429 13.13 34.87 2.44
C ALA A 429 13.77 35.45 3.71
N MET A 430 14.50 34.63 4.46
CA MET A 430 15.15 35.05 5.71
C MET A 430 16.47 35.78 5.49
N ARG A 431 17.14 35.56 4.36
CA ARG A 431 18.26 36.44 3.93
C ARG A 431 17.76 37.87 3.68
N ILE A 432 16.58 37.99 3.08
CA ILE A 432 15.94 39.29 2.77
C ILE A 432 15.43 40.00 4.04
N LEU A 433 14.92 39.27 5.03
CA LEU A 433 14.48 39.83 6.33
C LEU A 433 15.62 40.50 7.10
N ARG A 434 16.85 40.00 6.97
CA ARG A 434 18.03 40.52 7.68
C ARG A 434 18.37 41.94 7.26
N SER A 435 18.34 42.24 5.96
CA SER A 435 18.68 43.58 5.44
C SER A 435 17.65 44.63 5.86
N GLU A 436 16.38 44.27 5.92
CA GLU A 436 15.31 45.21 6.30
C GLU A 436 15.17 45.42 7.79
N THR A 437 15.42 44.40 8.62
CA THR A 437 15.38 44.56 10.07
C THR A 437 16.48 45.53 10.55
N LEU A 438 17.57 45.65 9.80
CA LEU A 438 18.60 46.67 9.99
C LEU A 438 18.15 48.08 9.56
N ALA A 439 17.13 48.17 8.71
CA ALA A 439 16.58 49.42 8.18
C ALA A 439 15.23 49.82 8.83
N ASP A 440 14.77 49.10 9.85
CA ASP A 440 13.52 49.42 10.57
C ASP A 440 13.76 50.64 11.48
N PRO A 441 12.99 51.74 11.32
CA PRO A 441 13.21 52.98 12.08
C PRO A 441 12.76 52.89 13.55
N ARG A 442 12.05 51.82 13.96
CA ARG A 442 11.59 51.66 15.34
C ARG A 442 12.76 51.31 16.27
N PRO A 443 12.75 51.76 17.54
CA PRO A 443 13.83 51.41 18.46
C PRO A 443 13.92 49.90 18.70
N PRO A 444 15.13 49.33 18.73
CA PRO A 444 15.31 47.88 18.73
C PRO A 444 14.87 47.21 20.03
N VAL A 445 14.65 45.91 19.95
CA VAL A 445 14.46 45.04 21.12
C VAL A 445 15.70 44.17 21.27
N LEU A 446 16.45 44.35 22.36
CA LEU A 446 17.68 43.62 22.58
C LEU A 446 17.35 42.22 23.14
N LEU A 447 17.77 41.17 22.44
CA LEU A 447 17.63 39.77 22.83
C LEU A 447 18.98 39.21 23.29
N LEU A 448 19.15 39.13 24.60
CA LEU A 448 20.31 38.53 25.25
C LEU A 448 20.01 37.05 25.56
N ARG A 449 20.98 36.18 25.36
CA ARG A 449 20.77 34.73 25.46
C ARG A 449 22.08 33.99 25.65
N SER A 450 22.02 32.90 26.38
CA SER A 450 23.16 31.96 26.44
C SER A 450 23.27 31.18 25.12
N PHE A 451 24.47 31.17 24.51
CA PHE A 451 24.75 30.41 23.28
C PHE A 451 24.47 28.90 23.41
N ALA A 452 24.51 28.36 24.64
CA ALA A 452 24.17 26.96 24.92
C ALA A 452 22.69 26.61 24.61
N ASP A 453 21.82 27.62 24.53
CA ASP A 453 20.38 27.46 24.36
C ASP A 453 19.88 27.67 22.91
N ASP A 454 20.77 28.06 21.97
CA ASP A 454 20.49 28.28 20.53
C ASP A 454 19.76 27.11 19.84
N ARG A 455 20.04 25.89 20.32
CA ARG A 455 19.54 24.65 19.73
C ARG A 455 18.19 24.22 20.27
N ARG A 456 17.62 24.93 21.25
CA ARG A 456 16.32 24.59 21.85
C ARG A 456 15.20 24.80 20.85
N LYS A 457 14.23 23.88 20.85
CA LYS A 457 13.05 23.94 19.99
C LYS A 457 11.77 23.90 20.81
N VAL A 458 10.76 24.59 20.33
CA VAL A 458 9.38 24.54 20.84
C VAL A 458 8.46 24.15 19.69
N ARG A 459 7.44 23.37 20.01
CA ARG A 459 6.39 23.05 19.05
C ARG A 459 5.53 24.28 18.79
N SER A 460 5.42 24.70 17.54
CA SER A 460 4.61 25.85 17.13
C SER A 460 3.17 25.39 16.87
N ARG A 461 2.20 26.00 17.54
CA ARG A 461 0.75 25.72 17.52
C ARG A 461 -0.09 26.97 17.22
N SER A 462 0.49 28.17 17.28
CA SER A 462 -0.26 29.43 17.23
C SER A 462 -0.85 29.72 15.84
N PRO A 463 -2.19 29.68 15.66
CA PRO A 463 -2.83 30.08 14.40
C PRO A 463 -2.74 31.59 14.15
N ALA A 464 -2.43 32.38 15.19
CA ALA A 464 -2.28 33.84 15.13
C ALA A 464 -0.94 34.29 14.51
N ARG A 465 -0.01 33.36 14.26
CA ARG A 465 1.29 33.62 13.62
C ARG A 465 1.32 33.25 12.14
N ALA A 466 0.30 32.56 11.63
CA ALA A 466 0.36 31.90 10.34
C ALA A 466 -0.50 32.59 9.27
N GLY A 467 0.16 33.19 8.27
CA GLY A 467 -0.46 33.39 6.95
C GLY A 467 -0.79 32.04 6.30
N LEU A 468 -1.58 32.05 5.22
CA LEU A 468 -1.99 30.85 4.45
C LEU A 468 -0.80 29.90 4.17
N ILE A 469 0.36 30.48 3.91
CA ILE A 469 1.62 29.83 3.57
C ILE A 469 2.26 29.11 4.78
N ASP A 470 2.22 29.71 5.98
CA ASP A 470 2.80 29.09 7.18
C ASP A 470 2.00 27.83 7.58
N ARG A 471 0.68 27.83 7.31
CA ARG A 471 -0.20 26.68 7.52
C ARG A 471 0.10 25.52 6.56
N LEU A 472 0.57 25.83 5.35
CA LEU A 472 0.98 24.86 4.33
C LEU A 472 2.41 24.35 4.55
N SER A 473 3.23 25.00 5.39
CA SER A 473 4.65 24.65 5.56
C SER A 473 4.92 23.37 6.38
N LEU A 474 3.89 22.74 6.95
CA LEU A 474 3.91 21.46 7.70
C LEU A 474 4.96 21.35 8.84
N ARG A 475 5.76 22.38 9.11
CA ARG A 475 6.85 22.36 10.08
C ARG A 475 6.33 22.58 11.50
N ARG A 476 6.22 21.50 12.28
CA ARG A 476 5.68 21.53 13.65
C ARG A 476 6.65 22.07 14.73
N TRP A 477 7.96 22.17 14.44
CA TRP A 477 9.00 22.52 15.42
C TRP A 477 9.87 23.70 14.97
N GLU A 478 9.91 24.74 15.80
CA GLU A 478 10.66 25.99 15.60
C GLU A 478 11.71 26.17 16.69
N ARG A 479 12.77 26.96 16.40
CA ARG A 479 13.75 27.27 17.45
C ARG A 479 13.11 28.19 18.48
N PHE A 480 13.50 28.05 19.74
CA PHE A 480 12.94 28.87 20.80
C PHE A 480 13.17 30.37 20.55
N GLU A 481 14.36 30.74 20.06
CA GLU A 481 14.68 32.10 19.64
C GLU A 481 13.76 32.62 18.53
N GLU A 482 13.43 31.80 17.52
CA GLU A 482 12.48 32.17 16.45
C GLU A 482 11.10 32.50 17.06
N VAL A 483 10.69 31.71 18.07
CA VAL A 483 9.41 31.90 18.75
C VAL A 483 9.39 33.22 19.53
N LEU A 484 10.49 33.62 20.16
CA LEU A 484 10.63 34.89 20.86
C LEU A 484 10.71 36.07 19.88
N ALA A 485 11.62 36.01 18.91
CA ALA A 485 11.88 37.07 17.93
C ALA A 485 10.60 37.47 17.18
N ALA A 486 9.78 36.50 16.76
CA ALA A 486 8.51 36.76 16.06
C ALA A 486 7.47 37.50 16.91
N ARG A 487 7.58 37.45 18.24
CA ARG A 487 6.70 38.21 19.14
C ARG A 487 7.29 39.57 19.50
N LEU A 488 8.60 39.61 19.75
CA LEU A 488 9.33 40.83 20.05
C LEU A 488 9.31 41.80 18.85
N SER A 489 9.22 41.32 17.61
CA SER A 489 9.11 42.18 16.41
C SER A 489 7.88 43.10 16.41
N ARG A 490 6.83 42.75 17.16
CA ARG A 490 5.66 43.62 17.37
C ARG A 490 5.97 44.86 18.21
N VAL A 491 6.99 44.76 19.07
CA VAL A 491 7.45 45.80 19.97
C VAL A 491 8.50 46.67 19.28
N GLY A 492 9.46 46.05 18.59
CA GLY A 492 10.53 46.69 17.82
C GLY A 492 11.42 45.64 17.13
N PRO A 493 12.33 46.02 16.22
CA PRO A 493 13.18 45.07 15.51
C PRO A 493 14.09 44.30 16.50
N PRO A 494 13.99 42.95 16.58
CA PRO A 494 14.76 42.19 17.54
C PRO A 494 16.22 42.07 17.10
N LEU A 495 17.13 42.60 17.92
CA LEU A 495 18.58 42.51 17.76
C LEU A 495 19.17 41.55 18.80
N ALA A 496 20.04 40.65 18.38
CA ALA A 496 20.79 39.76 19.27
C ALA A 496 22.30 39.96 19.09
N VAL A 497 23.07 39.56 20.09
CA VAL A 497 24.54 39.61 20.02
C VAL A 497 25.06 38.24 19.56
N GLY A 498 25.97 38.23 18.58
CA GLY A 498 26.64 37.05 18.06
C GLY A 498 27.89 36.68 18.84
N GLN A 499 28.31 35.41 18.79
CA GLN A 499 29.58 34.96 19.36
C GLN A 499 30.75 35.41 18.45
N VAL A 500 31.84 35.89 19.04
CA VAL A 500 33.07 36.29 18.34
C VAL A 500 33.67 35.09 17.60
N GLY A 501 34.05 35.27 16.32
CA GLY A 501 34.74 34.24 15.51
C GLY A 501 33.87 33.13 14.89
N GLU A 502 32.56 33.06 15.14
CA GLU A 502 31.73 31.96 14.61
C GLU A 502 31.13 32.28 13.22
N ARG A 503 31.63 31.61 12.15
CA ARG A 503 31.01 31.61 10.82
C ARG A 503 29.74 30.75 10.82
N MET A 504 28.65 31.29 11.33
CA MET A 504 27.37 30.58 11.33
C MET A 504 26.60 30.80 10.01
N PRO A 505 26.01 29.76 9.40
CA PRO A 505 25.05 29.93 8.32
C PRO A 505 23.85 30.78 8.79
N PRO A 506 23.16 31.54 7.92
CA PRO A 506 22.11 32.48 8.32
C PRO A 506 21.02 31.75 9.13
N GLN A 507 20.94 32.05 10.43
CA GLN A 507 19.99 31.42 11.33
C GLN A 507 18.72 32.26 11.40
N LEU A 508 17.58 31.56 11.34
CA LEU A 508 16.24 32.12 11.44
C LEU A 508 16.07 32.69 12.88
N GLY A 509 15.81 33.99 13.07
CA GLY A 509 15.73 34.61 14.41
C GLY A 509 15.95 36.13 14.43
N ALA A 510 16.38 36.66 15.58
CA ALA A 510 16.77 38.06 15.75
C ALA A 510 18.01 38.40 14.90
N VAL A 511 18.13 39.63 14.42
CA VAL A 511 19.32 40.04 13.66
C VAL A 511 20.53 40.10 14.59
N ARG A 512 21.60 39.39 14.21
CA ARG A 512 22.82 39.30 15.02
C ARG A 512 23.84 40.37 14.62
N ARG A 513 24.26 41.22 15.56
CA ARG A 513 25.49 42.03 15.42
C ARG A 513 26.67 41.24 15.97
N GLN A 514 27.78 41.26 15.24
CA GLN A 514 29.04 40.67 15.67
C GLN A 514 29.96 41.81 16.12
N PHE A 515 30.63 41.61 17.23
CA PHE A 515 31.61 42.52 17.79
C PHE A 515 32.94 41.77 17.96
N THR A 516 34.05 42.50 18.04
CA THR A 516 35.34 41.95 18.46
C THR A 516 35.37 41.79 19.99
N ASP A 517 36.30 40.98 20.52
CA ASP A 517 36.38 40.66 21.95
C ASP A 517 36.76 41.88 22.82
N ASP A 518 37.32 42.93 22.22
CA ASP A 518 37.71 44.17 22.91
C ASP A 518 36.58 45.20 22.94
N GLU A 519 35.70 45.22 21.93
CA GLU A 519 34.62 46.21 21.78
C GLU A 519 33.27 45.75 22.34
N TRP A 520 33.07 44.44 22.57
CA TRP A 520 31.72 43.90 22.81
C TRP A 520 31.07 44.44 24.09
N ARG A 521 31.84 44.72 25.15
CA ARG A 521 31.28 45.16 26.45
C ARG A 521 30.65 46.55 26.36
N ASP A 522 31.33 47.45 25.67
CA ASP A 522 30.88 48.84 25.54
C ASP A 522 29.71 48.92 24.55
N GLN A 523 29.79 48.20 23.43
CA GLN A 523 28.72 48.13 22.44
C GLN A 523 27.43 47.51 22.97
N VAL A 524 27.51 46.49 23.84
CA VAL A 524 26.34 45.92 24.51
C VAL A 524 25.68 46.93 25.45
N GLY A 525 26.46 47.77 26.13
CA GLY A 525 25.96 48.87 26.96
C GLY A 525 25.14 49.87 26.16
N THR A 526 25.66 50.33 25.02
CA THR A 526 24.93 51.23 24.10
C THR A 526 23.64 50.59 23.59
N LEU A 527 23.69 49.32 23.18
CA LEU A 527 22.50 48.58 22.76
C LEU A 527 21.45 48.44 23.88
N MET A 528 21.86 48.28 25.14
CA MET A 528 20.94 48.23 26.28
C MET A 528 20.26 49.58 26.53
N ALA A 529 20.97 50.69 26.36
CA ALA A 529 20.42 52.04 26.47
C ALA A 529 19.37 52.30 25.38
N ASP A 530 19.71 52.05 24.12
CA ASP A 530 18.87 52.32 22.95
C ASP A 530 17.65 51.38 22.83
N ALA A 531 17.72 50.20 23.47
CA ALA A 531 16.65 49.22 23.36
C ALA A 531 15.35 49.70 24.02
N SER A 532 14.23 49.55 23.31
CA SER A 532 12.89 49.83 23.86
C SER A 532 12.34 48.70 24.73
N MET A 533 13.03 47.56 24.75
CA MET A 533 12.78 46.42 25.63
C MET A 533 14.02 45.52 25.61
N ILE A 534 14.37 44.93 26.75
CA ILE A 534 15.46 43.96 26.86
C ILE A 534 14.86 42.60 27.19
N CYS A 535 15.02 41.62 26.31
CA CYS A 535 14.58 40.24 26.52
C CYS A 535 15.78 39.36 26.79
N VAL A 536 15.83 38.73 27.96
CA VAL A 536 16.93 37.88 28.38
C VAL A 536 16.44 36.43 28.46
N THR A 537 17.00 35.54 27.64
CA THR A 537 16.79 34.09 27.81
C THR A 537 17.68 33.60 28.95
N VAL A 538 17.08 33.30 30.10
CA VAL A 538 17.80 32.98 31.34
C VAL A 538 18.62 31.70 31.17
N GLY A 539 19.93 31.85 31.25
CA GLY A 539 20.95 30.80 31.22
C GLY A 539 21.77 30.76 32.51
N ARG A 540 22.83 29.95 32.50
CA ARG A 540 23.75 29.81 33.64
C ARG A 540 25.20 30.05 33.21
N SER A 541 25.43 30.87 32.20
CA SER A 541 26.77 31.19 31.68
C SER A 541 27.28 32.49 32.28
N GLN A 542 28.57 32.54 32.62
CA GLN A 542 29.22 33.71 33.23
C GLN A 542 29.06 35.00 32.42
N ALA A 543 29.15 34.94 31.08
CA ALA A 543 28.91 36.09 30.20
C ALA A 543 27.50 36.68 30.38
N LEU A 544 26.48 35.81 30.44
CA LEU A 544 25.09 36.22 30.66
C LEU A 544 24.88 36.77 32.09
N SER A 545 25.61 36.24 33.09
CA SER A 545 25.57 36.78 34.45
C SER A 545 26.08 38.22 34.52
N TRP A 546 27.13 38.54 33.76
CA TRP A 546 27.63 39.92 33.59
C TRP A 546 26.58 40.81 32.93
N GLU A 547 25.94 40.34 31.85
CA GLU A 547 24.88 41.06 31.13
C GLU A 547 23.68 41.39 32.05
N ILE A 548 23.24 40.42 32.88
CA ILE A 548 22.12 40.62 33.82
C ILE A 548 22.48 41.65 34.90
N ARG A 549 23.70 41.58 35.47
CA ARG A 549 24.16 42.58 36.47
C ARG A 549 24.24 43.98 35.88
N ARG A 550 24.65 44.12 34.62
CA ARG A 550 24.67 45.42 33.92
C ARG A 550 23.28 46.01 33.77
N ILE A 551 22.26 45.20 33.44
CA ILE A 551 20.86 45.66 33.37
C ILE A 551 20.42 46.23 34.73
N GLN A 552 20.76 45.57 35.83
CA GLN A 552 20.46 46.04 37.19
C GLN A 552 21.22 47.33 37.52
N MET A 553 22.54 47.35 37.29
CA MET A 553 23.40 48.51 37.57
C MET A 553 22.99 49.77 36.81
N TYR A 554 22.51 49.62 35.57
CA TYR A 554 22.02 50.73 34.75
C TYR A 554 20.56 51.11 35.02
N GLY A 555 19.89 50.48 36.00
CA GLY A 555 18.49 50.78 36.32
C GLY A 555 17.50 50.38 35.22
N LEU A 556 17.87 49.47 34.32
CA LEU A 556 17.06 49.11 33.13
C LEU A 556 16.07 47.96 33.40
N LEU A 557 15.89 47.55 34.66
CA LEU A 557 14.99 46.46 35.04
C LEU A 557 13.53 46.70 34.63
N GLY A 558 13.07 47.96 34.65
CA GLY A 558 11.71 48.35 34.26
C GLY A 558 11.34 48.00 32.81
N LYS A 559 12.33 47.87 31.92
CA LYS A 559 12.15 47.45 30.52
C LYS A 559 12.70 46.05 30.20
N ALA A 560 13.09 45.28 31.23
CA ALA A 560 13.67 43.94 31.08
C ALA A 560 12.66 42.82 31.33
N VAL A 561 12.65 41.80 30.46
CA VAL A 561 11.92 40.54 30.62
C VAL A 561 12.89 39.36 30.63
N PHE A 562 12.84 38.55 31.68
CA PHE A 562 13.67 37.37 31.86
C PHE A 562 12.88 36.11 31.51
N VAL A 563 13.09 35.55 30.32
CA VAL A 563 12.35 34.39 29.80
C VAL A 563 13.08 33.09 30.13
N LEU A 564 12.37 32.12 30.70
CA LEU A 564 12.90 30.80 31.04
C LEU A 564 12.75 29.87 29.83
N PRO A 565 13.83 29.33 29.24
CA PRO A 565 13.72 28.46 28.07
C PRO A 565 13.11 27.09 28.42
N PRO A 566 12.57 26.37 27.42
CA PRO A 566 11.94 25.07 27.61
C PRO A 566 12.95 24.05 28.17
N THR A 567 12.85 23.77 29.46
CA THR A 567 13.82 22.99 30.25
C THR A 567 13.11 22.02 31.20
N GLY A 568 13.86 21.06 31.76
CA GLY A 568 13.34 20.21 32.83
C GLY A 568 13.11 21.01 34.13
N SER A 569 12.27 20.50 35.02
CA SER A 569 11.93 21.19 36.30
C SER A 569 13.14 21.60 37.11
N ARG A 570 14.13 20.71 37.24
CA ARG A 570 15.35 20.94 38.03
C ARG A 570 16.20 22.05 37.41
N GLU A 571 16.37 22.02 36.09
CA GLU A 571 17.15 23.02 35.35
C GLU A 571 16.47 24.40 35.36
N CYS A 572 15.15 24.45 35.20
CA CYS A 572 14.37 25.68 35.30
C CYS A 572 14.54 26.34 36.67
N LYS A 573 14.49 25.55 37.77
CA LYS A 573 14.71 26.06 39.13
C LYS A 573 16.13 26.58 39.34
N ARG A 574 17.16 25.87 38.85
CA ARG A 574 18.56 26.32 38.95
C ARG A 574 18.79 27.63 38.21
N ARG A 575 18.21 27.78 37.01
CA ARG A 575 18.26 29.03 36.23
C ARG A 575 17.56 30.18 36.95
N LEU A 576 16.44 29.88 37.60
CA LEU A 576 15.71 30.87 38.38
C LEU A 576 16.47 31.27 39.65
N ALA A 577 17.19 30.35 40.30
CA ALA A 577 18.02 30.66 41.46
C ALA A 577 19.22 31.53 41.08
N VAL A 578 19.85 31.26 39.93
CA VAL A 578 20.87 32.14 39.35
C VAL A 578 20.29 33.55 39.11
N LEU A 579 19.09 33.66 38.53
CA LEU A 579 18.46 34.95 38.30
C LEU A 579 18.16 35.68 39.63
N ALA A 580 17.67 34.95 40.63
CA ALA A 580 17.35 35.52 41.95
C ALA A 580 18.58 36.10 42.62
N GLU A 581 19.69 35.36 42.63
CA GLU A 581 20.97 35.82 43.19
C GLU A 581 21.54 37.03 42.42
N LEU A 582 21.46 37.02 41.08
CA LEU A 582 22.01 38.09 40.26
C LEU A 582 21.24 39.42 40.37
N LEU A 583 19.96 39.37 40.72
CA LEU A 583 19.09 40.54 40.85
C LEU A 583 18.81 40.92 42.31
N ASP A 584 19.44 40.24 43.26
CA ASP A 584 19.19 40.38 44.70
C ASP A 584 17.70 40.22 45.08
N ILE A 585 17.03 39.27 44.41
CA ILE A 585 15.63 38.95 44.64
C ILE A 585 15.54 37.82 45.67
N PRO A 586 14.80 38.00 46.78
CA PRO A 586 14.49 36.93 47.72
C PRO A 586 13.91 35.70 47.00
N TRP A 587 14.50 34.51 47.19
CA TRP A 587 14.09 33.28 46.51
C TRP A 587 12.58 32.98 46.64
N GLU A 588 11.99 33.34 47.78
CA GLU A 588 10.57 33.19 48.07
C GLU A 588 9.64 33.91 47.08
N LEU A 589 10.11 34.99 46.46
CA LEU A 589 9.36 35.75 45.47
C LEU A 589 9.33 35.06 44.10
N VAL A 590 10.31 34.21 43.80
CA VAL A 590 10.42 33.56 42.49
C VAL A 590 10.17 32.07 42.53
N ASP A 591 10.23 31.42 43.70
CA ASP A 591 10.13 29.98 43.82
C ASP A 591 8.78 29.42 43.32
N PRO A 592 8.77 28.58 42.25
CA PRO A 592 7.54 27.99 41.74
C PRO A 592 7.05 26.78 42.56
N THR A 593 7.74 26.39 43.64
CA THR A 593 7.43 25.16 44.37
C THR A 593 6.09 25.22 45.09
N GLY A 594 5.19 24.30 44.74
CA GLY A 594 3.85 24.20 45.34
C GLY A 594 2.73 24.83 44.52
N LEU A 595 3.04 25.54 43.43
CA LEU A 595 2.04 26.15 42.53
C LEU A 595 1.44 25.14 41.54
N GLY A 596 2.11 24.00 41.30
CA GLY A 596 1.74 23.07 40.22
C GLY A 596 1.95 23.63 38.81
N ARG A 597 2.53 24.84 38.68
CA ARG A 597 2.80 25.55 37.42
C ARG A 597 4.29 25.60 37.07
N ARG A 598 4.57 26.02 35.84
CA ARG A 598 5.89 26.27 35.27
C ARG A 598 6.10 27.77 35.12
N VAL A 599 7.30 28.25 35.45
CA VAL A 599 7.71 29.62 35.16
C VAL A 599 8.02 29.74 33.67
N LEU A 600 7.43 30.75 33.03
CA LEU A 600 7.66 31.11 31.65
C LEU A 600 8.57 32.33 31.53
N ALA A 601 8.31 33.36 32.34
CA ALA A 601 9.11 34.58 32.38
C ALA A 601 8.99 35.29 33.75
N VAL A 602 9.95 36.15 34.05
CA VAL A 602 9.97 37.06 35.21
C VAL A 602 10.18 38.48 34.70
N THR A 603 9.46 39.45 35.25
CA THR A 603 9.58 40.88 34.92
C THR A 603 9.63 41.70 36.20
N CYS A 604 10.31 42.84 36.17
CA CYS A 604 10.42 43.77 37.30
C CYS A 604 9.79 45.10 36.85
N PRO A 605 8.44 45.25 36.93
CA PRO A 605 7.78 46.46 36.49
C PRO A 605 8.24 47.66 37.32
N SER A 606 8.38 48.84 36.71
CA SER A 606 8.75 50.07 37.41
C SER A 606 7.75 50.43 38.53
N ASP A 607 6.48 50.04 38.35
CA ASP A 607 5.37 50.38 39.25
C ASP A 607 5.25 49.44 40.46
N SER A 608 6.13 48.44 40.60
CA SER A 608 6.07 47.43 41.67
C SER A 608 7.46 47.08 42.18
N PRO A 609 7.72 47.16 43.51
CA PRO A 609 9.01 46.76 44.09
C PRO A 609 9.24 45.25 44.01
N ASP A 610 8.18 44.44 43.99
CA ASP A 610 8.26 42.99 43.87
C ASP A 610 8.29 42.53 42.40
N PRO A 611 9.10 41.50 42.06
CA PRO A 611 9.17 40.95 40.71
C PRO A 611 7.93 40.12 40.39
N VAL A 612 7.36 40.31 39.19
CA VAL A 612 6.18 39.57 38.72
C VAL A 612 6.60 38.30 37.97
N VAL A 613 6.11 37.15 38.41
CA VAL A 613 6.41 35.83 37.87
C VAL A 613 5.25 35.32 37.02
N LEU A 614 5.49 35.12 35.73
CA LEU A 614 4.50 34.65 34.77
C LEU A 614 4.56 33.13 34.64
N THR A 615 3.43 32.46 34.90
CA THR A 615 3.37 30.99 34.98
C THR A 615 2.29 30.37 34.07
N ALA A 616 2.48 29.10 33.71
CA ALA A 616 1.48 28.28 32.98
C ALA A 616 1.65 26.78 33.29
N ALA A 617 0.76 25.91 32.81
CA ALA A 617 0.88 24.45 33.06
C ALA A 617 2.05 23.80 32.31
N ALA A 618 2.49 24.37 31.19
CA ALA A 618 3.63 23.88 30.41
C ALA A 618 4.35 25.00 29.65
N GLN A 619 5.61 24.74 29.29
CA GLN A 619 6.45 25.61 28.48
C GLN A 619 6.20 25.35 26.98
N ASP A 620 5.10 25.89 26.44
CA ASP A 620 4.78 25.83 25.01
C ASP A 620 4.68 27.21 24.35
N ASP A 621 4.62 27.21 23.02
CA ASP A 621 4.53 28.42 22.21
C ASP A 621 3.35 29.33 22.60
N LEU A 622 2.17 28.76 22.87
CA LEU A 622 1.00 29.53 23.32
C LEU A 622 1.17 30.09 24.73
N GLY A 623 1.87 29.38 25.61
CA GLY A 623 2.27 29.88 26.93
C GLY A 623 3.22 31.06 26.81
N TYR A 624 4.31 30.91 26.04
CA TYR A 624 5.28 31.99 25.80
C TYR A 624 4.65 33.18 25.07
N ASP A 625 3.70 32.95 24.17
CA ASP A 625 2.88 34.00 23.54
C ASP A 625 2.18 34.86 24.58
N CYS A 626 1.46 34.21 25.51
CA CYS A 626 0.76 34.92 26.58
C CYS A 626 1.74 35.58 27.56
N ALA A 627 2.89 34.95 27.84
CA ALA A 627 3.88 35.49 28.77
C ALA A 627 4.57 36.75 28.21
N LEU A 628 4.94 36.78 26.94
CA LEU A 628 5.50 37.98 26.32
C LEU A 628 4.44 39.08 26.16
N GLU A 629 3.20 38.73 25.83
CA GLU A 629 2.08 39.69 25.82
C GLU A 629 1.89 40.31 27.21
N ALA A 630 1.92 39.51 28.28
CA ALA A 630 1.84 39.98 29.66
C ALA A 630 3.05 40.86 30.04
N ALA A 631 4.26 40.47 29.67
CA ALA A 631 5.47 41.24 29.97
C ALA A 631 5.46 42.62 29.30
N VAL A 632 4.98 42.73 28.05
CA VAL A 632 4.84 44.02 27.36
C VAL A 632 3.82 44.91 28.06
N LEU A 633 2.68 44.36 28.48
CA LEU A 633 1.66 45.10 29.23
C LEU A 633 2.20 45.60 30.58
N LEU A 634 2.99 44.77 31.28
CA LEU A 634 3.54 45.09 32.60
C LEU A 634 4.70 46.09 32.56
N THR A 635 5.58 46.01 31.55
CA THR A 635 6.77 46.89 31.43
C THR A 635 6.44 48.26 30.84
N ARG A 636 5.40 48.37 30.00
CA ARG A 636 5.04 49.62 29.31
C ARG A 636 3.81 50.33 29.86
N GLY A 637 3.13 49.76 30.85
CA GLY A 637 1.90 50.33 31.41
C GLY A 637 0.72 50.43 30.41
N VAL A 638 0.80 49.76 29.26
CA VAL A 638 -0.22 49.88 28.20
C VAL A 638 -1.46 49.10 28.62
N THR A 639 -2.58 49.79 28.84
CA THR A 639 -3.88 49.15 29.09
C THR A 639 -4.57 48.86 27.75
N SER A 640 -4.71 47.57 27.41
CA SER A 640 -5.50 47.15 26.26
C SER A 640 -6.85 46.61 26.74
N PRO A 641 -7.96 47.37 26.61
CA PRO A 641 -9.27 46.97 27.14
C PRO A 641 -9.81 45.65 26.55
N ASN A 642 -9.31 45.25 25.38
CA ASN A 642 -9.69 44.00 24.71
C ASN A 642 -8.69 42.84 24.92
N SER A 643 -7.63 43.01 25.73
CA SER A 643 -6.66 41.92 25.95
C SER A 643 -7.15 40.94 27.02
N GLU A 644 -7.30 39.68 26.62
CA GLU A 644 -7.58 38.57 27.55
C GLU A 644 -6.49 38.39 28.60
N VAL A 645 -5.24 38.75 28.25
CA VAL A 645 -4.09 38.67 29.15
C VAL A 645 -4.15 39.78 30.20
N ALA A 646 -4.50 41.01 29.81
CA ALA A 646 -4.70 42.12 30.74
C ALA A 646 -5.78 41.80 31.79
N ALA A 647 -6.90 41.20 31.36
CA ALA A 647 -7.97 40.79 32.27
C ALA A 647 -7.53 39.74 33.30
N VAL A 648 -6.60 38.85 32.95
CA VAL A 648 -6.06 37.86 33.89
C VAL A 648 -5.06 38.47 34.86
N ILE A 649 -4.19 39.37 34.39
CA ILE A 649 -3.26 40.11 35.26
C ILE A 649 -4.04 40.87 36.34
N GLU A 650 -5.08 41.59 35.94
CA GLU A 650 -5.92 42.37 36.85
C GLU A 650 -6.69 41.48 37.85
N ALA A 651 -7.21 40.34 37.38
CA ALA A 651 -7.90 39.38 38.24
C ALA A 651 -6.98 38.72 39.28
N ASP A 652 -5.70 38.50 38.96
CA ASP A 652 -4.72 37.96 39.90
C ASP A 652 -4.25 39.03 40.90
N ARG A 653 -3.99 40.26 40.45
CA ARG A 653 -3.66 41.39 41.33
C ARG A 653 -4.73 41.57 42.42
N ARG A 654 -6.02 41.50 42.07
CA ARG A 654 -7.14 41.68 43.02
C ARG A 654 -7.38 40.51 43.98
N ARG A 655 -6.96 39.29 43.64
CA ARG A 655 -7.15 38.09 44.50
C ARG A 655 -6.06 37.92 45.56
N SER A 656 -5.01 38.70 45.45
CA SER A 656 -3.79 38.50 46.20
C SER A 656 -3.92 39.05 47.62
N ALA A 657 -4.16 38.16 48.58
CA ALA A 657 -3.93 38.44 50.00
C ALA A 657 -2.47 38.07 50.37
N PRO A 658 -1.84 38.72 51.36
CA PRO A 658 -0.51 38.33 51.84
C PRO A 658 -0.56 36.90 52.40
N ALA A 659 -0.20 35.92 51.57
CA ALA A 659 -0.05 34.54 52.00
C ALA A 659 1.24 34.40 52.82
N ALA A 660 1.18 33.71 53.96
CA ALA A 660 2.35 33.38 54.76
C ALA A 660 3.41 32.66 53.89
N ARG A 661 4.52 33.35 53.62
CA ARG A 661 5.62 32.88 52.78
C ARG A 661 6.36 31.79 53.55
N ARG A 662 6.35 30.55 53.05
CA ARG A 662 7.21 29.50 53.61
C ARG A 662 8.62 29.71 53.09
N ARG A 663 9.54 30.09 53.97
CA ARG A 663 10.98 30.11 53.67
C ARG A 663 11.43 28.72 53.23
N ARG A 664 11.96 28.63 52.01
CA ARG A 664 12.58 27.42 51.46
C ARG A 664 13.96 27.79 50.96
N ASN A 665 14.93 26.90 51.15
CA ASN A 665 16.29 27.17 50.68
C ASN A 665 16.33 27.12 49.15
N PRO A 666 16.98 28.10 48.49
CA PRO A 666 17.20 28.04 47.06
C PRO A 666 18.06 26.82 46.70
N PRO A 667 17.89 26.24 45.50
CA PRO A 667 18.84 25.25 45.01
C PRO A 667 20.24 25.89 44.84
N PRO A 668 21.33 25.10 44.91
CA PRO A 668 22.68 25.63 44.78
C PRO A 668 22.84 26.36 43.44
N VAL A 669 23.36 27.58 43.50
CA VAL A 669 23.60 28.42 42.34
C VAL A 669 24.90 27.98 41.68
N VAL A 670 24.79 27.59 40.41
CA VAL A 670 25.91 27.07 39.62
C VAL A 670 25.96 27.84 38.32
N VAL A 671 26.96 28.71 38.22
CA VAL A 671 27.32 29.49 37.02
C VAL A 671 28.51 28.83 36.33
N TYR A 672 28.40 28.60 35.03
CA TYR A 672 29.45 28.00 34.22
C TYR A 672 30.40 29.06 33.67
N PRO A 673 31.72 28.83 33.71
CA PRO A 673 32.71 29.66 33.03
C PRO A 673 32.44 29.75 31.53
N THR A 674 32.97 30.80 30.90
CA THR A 674 32.91 31.01 29.45
C THR A 674 33.36 29.74 28.70
N GLY A 675 32.58 29.32 27.70
CA GLY A 675 32.86 28.11 26.91
C GLY A 675 32.53 26.76 27.59
N LYS A 676 32.40 26.70 28.93
CA LYS A 676 32.14 25.46 29.68
C LYS A 676 30.65 25.15 29.92
N THR A 677 29.74 25.93 29.32
CA THR A 677 28.29 25.74 29.50
C THR A 677 27.81 24.47 28.79
N PRO A 678 27.06 23.57 29.46
CA PRO A 678 26.61 22.32 28.86
C PRO A 678 25.67 22.59 27.67
N LYS A 679 26.10 22.19 26.47
CA LYS A 679 25.30 22.35 25.24
C LYS A 679 24.05 21.45 25.31
N TYR A 680 22.89 22.02 24.96
CA TYR A 680 21.64 21.25 24.90
C TYR A 680 21.76 20.07 23.91
N ARG A 681 21.62 18.85 24.43
CA ARG A 681 21.39 17.64 23.64
C ARG A 681 19.89 17.29 23.70
N PRO A 682 19.20 17.14 22.55
CA PRO A 682 17.81 16.69 22.55
C PRO A 682 17.74 15.26 23.15
N LEU A 683 16.66 14.97 23.89
CA LEU A 683 16.43 13.64 24.50
C LEU A 683 16.34 12.53 23.44
N ILE A 684 15.85 12.87 22.25
CA ILE A 684 15.86 11.99 21.08
C ILE A 684 16.94 12.55 20.14
N PRO A 685 18.04 11.81 19.91
CA PRO A 685 19.13 12.31 19.09
C PRO A 685 18.67 12.52 17.64
N ARG A 686 19.30 13.47 16.94
CA ARG A 686 18.90 13.90 15.59
C ARG A 686 18.90 12.78 14.55
N TRP A 687 19.73 11.75 14.77
CA TRP A 687 19.70 10.55 13.94
C TRP A 687 18.35 9.87 14.16
N PHE A 688 17.97 9.42 15.36
CA PHE A 688 16.69 8.73 15.62
C PHE A 688 15.39 9.39 15.08
N VAL A 689 15.33 10.71 14.85
CA VAL A 689 14.20 11.37 14.15
C VAL A 689 14.39 11.40 12.63
N ARG A 690 15.63 11.56 12.14
CA ARG A 690 15.97 11.50 10.71
C ARG A 690 16.05 10.05 10.19
N THR A 691 16.74 9.18 10.89
CA THR A 691 16.85 7.72 10.71
C THR A 691 15.66 6.98 11.30
N GLY A 692 14.84 7.55 12.18
CA GLY A 692 13.53 6.97 12.48
C GLY A 692 12.53 7.19 11.35
N GLY A 693 12.61 8.32 10.63
CA GLY A 693 11.84 8.56 9.41
C GLY A 693 12.39 7.85 8.17
N LEU A 694 13.72 7.84 8.00
CA LEU A 694 14.41 7.06 6.95
C LEU A 694 14.53 5.57 7.29
N GLY A 695 14.39 5.19 8.55
CA GLY A 695 14.46 3.82 9.04
C GLY A 695 13.09 3.23 9.29
N LEU A 696 12.02 4.00 9.57
CA LEU A 696 10.66 3.54 9.24
C LEU A 696 10.49 3.53 7.74
N GLY A 697 11.00 4.53 7.02
CA GLY A 697 11.03 4.54 5.56
C GLY A 697 11.73 3.30 5.05
N GLY A 698 12.92 2.99 5.58
CA GLY A 698 13.76 1.83 5.30
C GLY A 698 13.16 0.52 5.78
N ILE A 699 12.62 0.41 7.00
CA ILE A 699 11.88 -0.77 7.47
C ILE A 699 10.61 -0.95 6.66
N LEU A 700 9.94 0.11 6.22
CA LEU A 700 8.79 0.03 5.34
C LEU A 700 9.24 -0.29 3.91
N THR A 701 10.39 0.19 3.42
CA THR A 701 10.96 -0.20 2.11
C THR A 701 11.52 -1.61 2.15
N SER A 702 11.97 -2.09 3.31
CA SER A 702 12.46 -3.43 3.58
C SER A 702 11.29 -4.36 3.81
N VAL A 703 10.21 -3.94 4.48
CA VAL A 703 8.94 -4.68 4.57
C VAL A 703 8.26 -4.67 3.21
N ILE A 704 8.34 -3.59 2.43
CA ILE A 704 7.94 -3.52 1.03
C ILE A 704 8.84 -4.49 0.25
N ALA A 705 10.16 -4.45 0.32
CA ALA A 705 11.05 -5.41 -0.36
C ALA A 705 10.84 -6.86 0.11
N PHE A 706 10.46 -7.08 1.37
CA PHE A 706 10.17 -8.39 1.98
C PHE A 706 8.73 -8.86 1.69
N THR A 707 7.82 -7.97 1.27
CA THR A 707 6.44 -8.29 0.83
C THR A 707 6.25 -8.23 -0.69
N VAL A 708 7.12 -7.49 -1.39
CA VAL A 708 7.23 -7.29 -2.85
C VAL A 708 8.20 -8.26 -3.47
N GLY A 709 9.29 -8.59 -2.78
CA GLY A 709 10.01 -9.82 -3.04
C GLY A 709 9.02 -10.96 -2.85
N ALA A 710 8.71 -11.65 -3.95
CA ALA A 710 8.64 -13.10 -3.82
C ALA A 710 9.92 -13.57 -3.13
N ASN A 711 9.94 -14.78 -2.59
CA ASN A 711 11.21 -15.49 -2.45
C ASN A 711 11.78 -15.70 -3.87
N ALA A 712 12.23 -14.63 -4.52
CA ALA A 712 12.87 -14.61 -5.83
C ALA A 712 14.24 -15.28 -5.73
N ASP A 713 14.78 -15.41 -4.51
CA ASP A 713 15.99 -16.16 -4.24
C ASP A 713 15.86 -17.66 -4.62
N ASP A 714 14.64 -18.19 -4.76
CA ASP A 714 14.38 -19.60 -5.10
C ASP A 714 13.74 -19.84 -6.48
N VAL A 715 13.46 -18.79 -7.28
CA VAL A 715 12.89 -18.97 -8.64
C VAL A 715 13.80 -18.38 -9.71
N GLN A 716 14.38 -19.25 -10.54
CA GLN A 716 15.24 -18.87 -11.67
C GLN A 716 14.40 -18.83 -12.95
N SER A 717 14.67 -17.87 -13.85
CA SER A 717 13.95 -17.73 -15.12
C SER A 717 14.90 -17.56 -16.31
N ILE A 718 14.55 -18.13 -17.46
CA ILE A 718 15.26 -17.97 -18.73
C ILE A 718 14.24 -17.77 -19.84
N ASP A 719 14.46 -16.84 -20.77
CA ASP A 719 13.55 -16.62 -21.91
C ASP A 719 13.37 -17.90 -22.74
N ASN A 720 12.14 -18.15 -23.20
CA ASN A 720 11.77 -19.31 -24.00
C ASN A 720 11.82 -18.99 -25.51
N PRO A 721 12.85 -19.45 -26.26
CA PRO A 721 12.96 -19.20 -27.70
C PRO A 721 12.08 -20.14 -28.54
N LEU A 722 11.44 -21.15 -27.94
CA LEU A 722 10.66 -22.16 -28.66
C LEU A 722 9.22 -21.72 -28.93
N GLY A 723 8.71 -20.71 -28.20
CA GLY A 723 7.34 -20.22 -28.30
C GLY A 723 6.32 -21.06 -27.51
N GLY A 724 5.05 -21.08 -27.95
CA GLY A 724 3.91 -21.54 -27.14
C GLY A 724 3.65 -23.06 -27.10
N ALA A 725 4.14 -23.86 -28.06
CA ALA A 725 3.94 -25.31 -28.03
C ALA A 725 5.21 -26.00 -27.50
N VAL A 726 5.32 -26.07 -26.17
CA VAL A 726 6.49 -26.63 -25.49
C VAL A 726 6.09 -27.71 -24.50
N THR A 727 6.80 -28.83 -24.55
CA THR A 727 6.71 -29.94 -23.61
C THR A 727 8.03 -30.10 -22.87
N LEU A 728 7.99 -30.59 -21.63
CA LEU A 728 9.13 -30.65 -20.72
C LEU A 728 9.40 -32.09 -20.29
N ALA A 729 10.67 -32.39 -20.01
CA ALA A 729 11.08 -33.62 -19.36
C ALA A 729 12.35 -33.42 -18.51
N GLU A 730 12.49 -34.18 -17.44
CA GLU A 730 13.74 -34.29 -16.69
C GLU A 730 14.37 -35.67 -16.95
N GLN A 731 15.68 -35.70 -17.19
CA GLN A 731 16.42 -36.94 -17.32
C GLN A 731 16.66 -37.60 -15.96
N PRO A 732 16.17 -38.84 -15.72
CA PRO A 732 16.21 -39.47 -14.39
C PRO A 732 17.62 -39.74 -13.84
N THR A 733 18.60 -39.97 -14.73
CA THR A 733 19.97 -40.34 -14.38
C THR A 733 20.83 -39.14 -14.00
N THR A 734 20.67 -38.01 -14.71
CA THR A 734 21.53 -36.82 -14.56
C THR A 734 20.83 -35.64 -13.90
N GLY A 735 19.50 -35.64 -13.79
CA GLY A 735 18.70 -34.48 -13.38
C GLY A 735 18.67 -33.35 -14.42
N ALA A 736 19.14 -33.60 -15.65
CA ALA A 736 19.16 -32.58 -16.69
C ALA A 736 17.75 -32.26 -17.19
N LEU A 737 17.44 -30.98 -17.30
CA LEU A 737 16.13 -30.48 -17.74
C LEU A 737 16.12 -30.24 -19.25
N PHE A 738 15.08 -30.71 -19.91
CA PHE A 738 14.90 -30.60 -21.35
C PHE A 738 13.53 -30.01 -21.68
N ALA A 739 13.50 -29.22 -22.74
CA ALA A 739 12.30 -28.68 -23.34
C ALA A 739 12.30 -29.00 -24.84
N ALA A 740 11.13 -29.30 -25.40
CA ALA A 740 10.98 -29.52 -26.83
C ALA A 740 9.79 -28.75 -27.39
N GLY A 741 10.01 -28.13 -28.54
CA GLY A 741 9.04 -27.27 -29.21
C GLY A 741 9.63 -26.76 -30.53
N SER A 742 8.79 -26.35 -31.47
CA SER A 742 9.25 -25.83 -32.78
C SER A 742 10.31 -26.70 -33.45
N ARG A 743 10.08 -28.03 -33.47
CA ARG A 743 11.00 -29.05 -34.05
C ARG A 743 12.40 -29.09 -33.43
N THR A 744 12.58 -28.59 -32.22
CA THR A 744 13.88 -28.52 -31.57
C THR A 744 13.79 -29.06 -30.16
N VAL A 745 14.82 -29.78 -29.72
CA VAL A 745 15.02 -30.18 -28.33
C VAL A 745 16.18 -29.36 -27.76
N ILE A 746 15.95 -28.71 -26.63
CA ILE A 746 16.95 -27.92 -25.92
C ILE A 746 17.12 -28.45 -24.50
N ARG A 747 18.35 -28.35 -24.00
CA ARG A 747 18.70 -28.52 -22.60
C ARG A 747 18.68 -27.16 -21.92
N VAL A 748 18.02 -27.09 -20.78
CA VAL A 748 17.87 -25.87 -19.97
C VAL A 748 18.79 -25.99 -18.76
N ASP A 749 19.82 -25.15 -18.68
CA ASP A 749 20.73 -25.07 -17.53
C ASP A 749 20.51 -23.74 -16.81
N PHE A 750 19.76 -23.80 -15.71
CA PHE A 750 19.46 -22.66 -14.86
C PHE A 750 20.69 -22.15 -14.10
N ASN A 751 21.58 -23.04 -13.66
CA ASN A 751 22.81 -22.66 -12.94
C ASN A 751 23.74 -21.80 -13.80
N ARG A 752 23.82 -22.11 -15.11
CA ARG A 752 24.65 -21.36 -16.07
C ARG A 752 23.87 -20.33 -16.88
N HIS A 753 22.55 -20.19 -16.66
CA HIS A 753 21.65 -19.38 -17.49
C HIS A 753 21.84 -19.64 -18.99
N ARG A 754 21.94 -20.91 -19.39
CA ARG A 754 22.31 -21.32 -20.75
C ARG A 754 21.30 -22.31 -21.33
N LEU A 755 20.83 -22.00 -22.53
CA LEU A 755 20.08 -22.93 -23.37
C LEU A 755 21.03 -23.58 -24.37
N THR A 756 21.06 -24.92 -24.39
CA THR A 756 21.90 -25.67 -25.34
C THR A 756 20.99 -26.49 -26.24
N LYS A 757 21.08 -26.27 -27.55
CA LYS A 757 20.37 -27.11 -28.52
C LYS A 757 20.95 -28.53 -28.49
N VAL A 758 20.08 -29.52 -28.31
CA VAL A 758 20.44 -30.94 -28.23
C VAL A 758 20.20 -31.61 -29.58
N ALA A 759 19.00 -31.45 -30.14
CA ALA A 759 18.65 -32.06 -31.41
C ALA A 759 17.65 -31.21 -32.21
N THR A 760 17.64 -31.41 -33.52
CA THR A 760 16.55 -30.97 -34.41
C THR A 760 15.72 -32.17 -34.81
N LEU A 761 14.41 -32.02 -34.73
CA LEU A 761 13.42 -33.02 -35.05
C LEU A 761 12.78 -32.74 -36.41
N ASP A 762 12.15 -33.76 -36.98
CA ASP A 762 11.42 -33.64 -38.24
C ASP A 762 10.05 -32.99 -38.06
N THR A 763 9.48 -33.10 -36.87
CA THR A 763 8.13 -32.63 -36.55
C THR A 763 8.10 -31.97 -35.17
N THR A 764 6.96 -31.39 -34.79
CA THR A 764 6.84 -30.65 -33.53
C THR A 764 6.28 -31.59 -32.47
N PRO A 765 7.08 -32.02 -31.48
CA PRO A 765 6.62 -33.01 -30.51
C PRO A 765 5.48 -32.46 -29.66
N THR A 766 4.45 -33.28 -29.47
CA THR A 766 3.34 -33.03 -28.55
C THR A 766 3.68 -33.47 -27.13
N GLN A 767 4.60 -34.42 -26.97
CA GLN A 767 5.06 -34.90 -25.68
C GLN A 767 6.55 -35.26 -25.72
N LEU A 768 7.26 -34.94 -24.63
CA LEU A 768 8.64 -35.38 -24.39
C LEU A 768 8.66 -36.28 -23.15
N ALA A 769 9.32 -37.43 -23.26
CA ALA A 769 9.60 -38.31 -22.13
C ALA A 769 11.11 -38.58 -22.08
N ALA A 770 11.66 -38.80 -20.89
CA ALA A 770 13.06 -39.14 -20.71
C ALA A 770 13.17 -40.46 -19.95
N ALA A 771 14.02 -41.36 -20.43
CA ALA A 771 14.29 -42.64 -19.79
C ALA A 771 15.74 -43.04 -20.01
N GLN A 772 16.40 -43.53 -18.95
CA GLN A 772 17.81 -43.92 -18.98
C GLN A 772 18.71 -42.77 -19.47
N ASP A 773 19.30 -42.92 -20.66
CA ASP A 773 20.23 -42.00 -21.33
C ASP A 773 19.65 -41.40 -22.64
N ALA A 774 18.35 -41.56 -22.88
CA ALA A 774 17.66 -41.07 -24.07
C ALA A 774 16.39 -40.27 -23.78
N LEU A 775 16.07 -39.39 -24.73
CA LEU A 775 14.86 -38.59 -24.82
C LEU A 775 13.97 -39.15 -25.93
N TYR A 776 12.67 -39.20 -25.67
CA TYR A 776 11.67 -39.72 -26.59
C TYR A 776 10.68 -38.62 -26.93
N ALA A 777 10.77 -38.12 -28.15
CA ALA A 777 9.94 -37.05 -28.68
C ALA A 777 8.80 -37.67 -29.49
N LEU A 778 7.58 -37.57 -28.96
CA LEU A 778 6.35 -38.06 -29.59
C LEU A 778 5.62 -36.89 -30.24
N ASP A 779 5.26 -37.06 -31.51
CA ASP A 779 4.30 -36.22 -32.20
C ASP A 779 3.11 -37.10 -32.62
N SER A 780 2.05 -37.01 -31.82
CA SER A 780 0.83 -37.79 -32.05
C SER A 780 0.19 -37.45 -33.40
N ALA A 781 0.18 -36.17 -33.78
CA ALA A 781 -0.51 -35.70 -34.97
C ALA A 781 0.23 -36.07 -36.26
N ALA A 782 1.55 -35.90 -36.27
CA ALA A 782 2.39 -36.32 -37.40
C ALA A 782 2.65 -37.83 -37.41
N GLY A 783 2.33 -38.55 -36.33
CA GLY A 783 2.51 -39.99 -36.24
C GLY A 783 3.98 -40.38 -36.21
N THR A 784 4.81 -39.66 -35.43
CA THR A 784 6.24 -39.96 -35.27
C THR A 784 6.65 -40.09 -33.81
N LEU A 785 7.57 -41.01 -33.53
CA LEU A 785 8.25 -41.13 -32.24
C LEU A 785 9.74 -41.25 -32.50
N THR A 786 10.51 -40.28 -32.01
CA THR A 786 11.95 -40.20 -32.23
C THR A 786 12.69 -40.39 -30.91
N ALA A 787 13.62 -41.36 -30.86
CA ALA A 787 14.52 -41.54 -29.75
C ALA A 787 15.84 -40.80 -30.03
N VAL A 788 16.22 -39.93 -29.10
CA VAL A 788 17.39 -39.06 -29.19
C VAL A 788 18.28 -39.34 -28.00
N ASP A 789 19.57 -39.57 -28.22
CA ASP A 789 20.54 -39.66 -27.14
C ASP A 789 20.63 -38.33 -26.38
N ALA A 790 20.46 -38.37 -25.07
CA ALA A 790 20.34 -37.14 -24.26
C ALA A 790 21.64 -36.33 -24.18
N THR A 791 22.79 -36.96 -24.46
CA THR A 791 24.12 -36.34 -24.33
C THR A 791 24.66 -35.86 -25.67
N SER A 792 24.66 -36.74 -26.67
CA SER A 792 25.18 -36.48 -28.02
C SER A 792 24.16 -35.81 -28.95
N GLY A 793 22.86 -35.91 -28.63
CA GLY A 793 21.79 -35.40 -29.48
C GLY A 793 21.55 -36.21 -30.75
N GLN A 794 22.24 -37.35 -30.92
CA GLN A 794 22.06 -38.22 -32.09
C GLN A 794 20.74 -38.99 -31.99
N VAL A 795 20.04 -39.10 -33.12
CA VAL A 795 18.84 -39.93 -33.23
C VAL A 795 19.27 -41.39 -33.19
N ARG A 796 18.80 -42.15 -32.20
CA ARG A 796 19.06 -43.59 -32.06
C ARG A 796 18.20 -44.40 -33.02
N TRP A 797 16.91 -44.07 -33.04
CA TRP A 797 15.94 -44.68 -33.93
C TRP A 797 14.72 -43.77 -34.04
N LYS A 798 13.94 -43.98 -35.11
CA LYS A 798 12.72 -43.23 -35.38
C LYS A 798 11.63 -44.20 -35.82
N LEU A 799 10.46 -44.08 -35.20
CA LEU A 799 9.23 -44.71 -35.66
C LEU A 799 8.41 -43.67 -36.42
N SER A 800 7.97 -44.04 -37.62
CA SER A 800 7.06 -43.26 -38.44
C SER A 800 5.77 -44.05 -38.65
N ASN A 801 4.69 -43.37 -39.04
CA ASN A 801 3.36 -43.97 -39.26
C ASN A 801 2.79 -44.66 -38.01
N ILE A 802 3.05 -44.10 -36.81
CA ILE A 802 2.36 -44.53 -35.59
C ILE A 802 0.94 -43.93 -35.56
N SER A 803 0.00 -44.69 -35.01
CA SER A 803 -1.41 -44.35 -34.97
C SER A 803 -1.77 -43.51 -33.74
N GLY A 804 -1.49 -42.21 -33.79
CA GLY A 804 -1.97 -41.27 -32.77
C GLY A 804 -1.57 -41.62 -31.34
N TYR A 805 -0.38 -42.20 -31.14
CA TYR A 805 0.05 -42.62 -29.80
C TYR A 805 0.03 -41.45 -28.82
N ARG A 806 -0.29 -41.73 -27.56
CA ARG A 806 -0.40 -40.76 -26.46
C ARG A 806 0.16 -41.33 -25.17
N ALA A 807 0.30 -40.47 -24.16
CA ALA A 807 0.68 -40.86 -22.80
C ALA A 807 1.96 -41.69 -22.75
N LEU A 808 3.00 -41.22 -23.44
CA LEU A 808 4.29 -41.91 -23.45
C LEU A 808 4.90 -41.88 -22.04
N LYS A 809 5.00 -43.03 -21.39
CA LYS A 809 5.51 -43.16 -20.02
C LYS A 809 6.61 -44.23 -19.93
N PRO A 810 7.79 -43.90 -19.38
CA PRO A 810 8.79 -44.91 -19.05
C PRO A 810 8.38 -45.70 -17.82
N VAL A 811 8.46 -47.02 -17.91
CA VAL A 811 8.14 -47.97 -16.83
C VAL A 811 9.17 -49.11 -16.87
N GLY A 812 10.06 -49.13 -15.87
CA GLY A 812 11.20 -50.05 -15.86
C GLY A 812 12.05 -49.89 -17.12
N ASP A 813 12.36 -51.00 -17.78
CA ASP A 813 13.17 -51.03 -19.02
C ASP A 813 12.31 -50.93 -20.31
N SER A 814 11.13 -50.34 -20.22
CA SER A 814 10.21 -50.23 -21.36
C SER A 814 9.47 -48.90 -21.37
N LEU A 815 9.10 -48.45 -22.57
CA LEU A 815 8.20 -47.33 -22.76
C LEU A 815 6.80 -47.86 -23.04
N TYR A 816 5.79 -47.24 -22.45
CA TYR A 816 4.40 -47.56 -22.71
C TYR A 816 3.72 -46.35 -23.34
N ALA A 817 2.87 -46.59 -24.32
CA ALA A 817 2.03 -45.58 -24.95
C ALA A 817 0.63 -46.13 -25.18
N ALA A 818 -0.37 -45.26 -25.09
CA ALA A 818 -1.75 -45.58 -25.47
C ALA A 818 -1.88 -45.41 -26.98
N ASP A 819 -2.56 -46.35 -27.63
CA ASP A 819 -2.95 -46.29 -29.04
C ASP A 819 -4.49 -46.22 -29.10
N PRO A 820 -5.06 -45.00 -29.04
CA PRO A 820 -6.51 -44.80 -29.01
C PRO A 820 -7.17 -45.28 -30.30
N VAL A 821 -6.48 -45.14 -31.43
CA VAL A 821 -7.00 -45.47 -32.76
C VAL A 821 -7.22 -46.97 -32.90
N ASN A 822 -6.27 -47.79 -32.46
CA ASN A 822 -6.38 -49.26 -32.56
C ASN A 822 -6.91 -49.93 -31.28
N HIS A 823 -7.27 -49.15 -30.26
CA HIS A 823 -7.72 -49.64 -28.96
C HIS A 823 -6.70 -50.58 -28.28
N ARG A 824 -5.44 -50.16 -28.21
CA ARG A 824 -4.34 -51.00 -27.66
C ARG A 824 -3.38 -50.19 -26.79
N ILE A 825 -2.58 -50.90 -26.00
CA ILE A 825 -1.37 -50.37 -25.36
C ILE A 825 -0.16 -50.90 -26.12
N VAL A 826 0.81 -50.03 -26.33
CA VAL A 826 2.06 -50.34 -27.03
C VAL A 826 3.19 -50.31 -26.04
N ARG A 827 3.86 -51.45 -25.88
CA ARG A 827 5.14 -51.54 -25.18
C ARG A 827 6.26 -51.40 -26.19
N ILE A 828 7.11 -50.41 -26.00
CA ILE A 828 8.21 -50.05 -26.91
C ILE A 828 9.52 -50.31 -26.18
N ARG A 829 10.42 -51.07 -26.81
CA ARG A 829 11.75 -51.31 -26.29
C ARG A 829 12.62 -50.07 -26.52
N PRO A 830 13.22 -49.49 -25.47
CA PRO A 830 14.04 -48.27 -25.56
C PRO A 830 15.25 -48.37 -26.51
N SER A 831 15.86 -49.56 -26.66
CA SER A 831 17.11 -49.74 -27.39
C SER A 831 16.97 -49.65 -28.91
N ASP A 832 15.89 -50.21 -29.46
CA ASP A 832 15.69 -50.40 -30.91
C ASP A 832 14.33 -49.92 -31.42
N GLY A 833 13.45 -49.45 -30.53
CA GLY A 833 12.09 -49.04 -30.88
C GLY A 833 11.16 -50.22 -31.20
N HIS A 834 11.54 -51.47 -30.91
CA HIS A 834 10.71 -52.64 -31.16
C HIS A 834 9.40 -52.57 -30.38
N ARG A 835 8.27 -52.79 -31.06
CA ARG A 835 6.92 -52.64 -30.51
C ARG A 835 6.28 -54.00 -30.22
N LYS A 836 5.77 -54.17 -29.00
CA LYS A 836 4.86 -55.26 -28.62
C LYS A 836 3.49 -54.66 -28.31
N PHE A 837 2.45 -55.15 -28.97
CA PHE A 837 1.09 -54.68 -28.79
C PHE A 837 0.33 -55.54 -27.78
N SER A 838 -0.52 -54.90 -26.97
CA SER A 838 -1.52 -55.61 -26.18
C SER A 838 -2.60 -56.23 -27.08
N PRO A 839 -3.41 -57.17 -26.54
CA PRO A 839 -4.72 -57.49 -27.12
C PRO A 839 -5.57 -56.22 -27.31
N ARG A 840 -6.52 -56.28 -28.23
CA ARG A 840 -7.48 -55.19 -28.44
C ARG A 840 -8.34 -55.03 -27.17
N LEU A 841 -8.41 -53.80 -26.69
CA LEU A 841 -9.19 -53.39 -25.52
C LEU A 841 -10.60 -52.98 -25.96
N THR A 842 -11.56 -53.05 -25.04
CA THR A 842 -12.97 -52.73 -25.32
C THR A 842 -13.22 -51.22 -25.46
N GLY A 843 -12.44 -50.39 -24.76
CA GLY A 843 -12.58 -48.94 -24.79
C GLY A 843 -11.43 -48.25 -25.53
N THR A 844 -11.46 -46.92 -25.53
CA THR A 844 -10.46 -46.04 -26.14
C THR A 844 -9.41 -45.64 -25.08
N PRO A 845 -8.21 -46.25 -25.08
CA PRO A 845 -7.18 -45.92 -24.10
C PRO A 845 -6.68 -44.49 -24.33
N TRP A 846 -6.66 -43.66 -23.28
CA TRP A 846 -6.33 -42.24 -23.42
C TRP A 846 -5.08 -41.80 -22.65
N ASP A 847 -4.99 -42.20 -21.38
CA ASP A 847 -3.83 -41.92 -20.53
C ASP A 847 -3.40 -43.14 -19.72
N ILE A 848 -2.16 -43.14 -19.25
CA ILE A 848 -1.52 -44.28 -18.59
C ILE A 848 -0.82 -43.82 -17.31
N ALA A 849 -1.04 -44.55 -16.23
CA ALA A 849 -0.28 -44.45 -14.98
C ALA A 849 0.29 -45.81 -14.58
N HIS A 850 1.39 -45.79 -13.84
CA HIS A 850 2.05 -47.00 -13.36
C HIS A 850 2.26 -46.94 -11.84
N VAL A 851 1.88 -48.01 -11.15
CA VAL A 851 2.06 -48.16 -9.70
C VAL A 851 2.54 -49.59 -9.42
N LYS A 852 3.72 -49.75 -8.80
CA LYS A 852 4.24 -51.05 -8.31
C LYS A 852 4.16 -52.23 -9.31
N GLY A 853 4.46 -52.01 -10.59
CA GLY A 853 4.44 -53.05 -11.64
C GLY A 853 3.10 -53.22 -12.35
N SER A 854 2.06 -52.56 -11.88
CA SER A 854 0.71 -52.56 -12.43
C SER A 854 0.49 -51.33 -13.32
N LEU A 855 -0.12 -51.53 -14.49
CA LEU A 855 -0.43 -50.45 -15.43
C LEU A 855 -1.91 -50.10 -15.35
N TYR A 856 -2.21 -48.82 -15.11
CA TYR A 856 -3.57 -48.31 -15.06
C TYR A 856 -3.81 -47.46 -16.31
N VAL A 857 -4.91 -47.76 -17.00
CA VAL A 857 -5.25 -47.13 -18.28
C VAL A 857 -6.60 -46.44 -18.14
N ALA A 858 -6.65 -45.16 -18.51
CA ALA A 858 -7.87 -44.37 -18.53
C ALA A 858 -8.66 -44.61 -19.82
N PHE A 859 -9.97 -44.85 -19.67
CA PHE A 859 -10.93 -45.00 -20.76
C PHE A 859 -12.04 -43.93 -20.60
N PRO A 860 -11.88 -42.75 -21.22
CA PRO A 860 -12.87 -41.68 -21.15
C PRO A 860 -14.25 -42.10 -21.66
N ASP A 861 -14.29 -42.89 -22.73
CA ASP A 861 -15.50 -43.39 -23.38
C ASP A 861 -16.30 -44.36 -22.49
N LEU A 862 -15.60 -45.14 -21.66
CA LEU A 862 -16.20 -46.10 -20.73
C LEU A 862 -16.42 -45.54 -19.32
N GLY A 863 -15.89 -44.35 -19.00
CA GLY A 863 -15.97 -43.79 -17.64
C GLY A 863 -15.29 -44.69 -16.59
N GLN A 864 -14.12 -45.24 -16.91
CA GLN A 864 -13.41 -46.13 -16.00
C GLN A 864 -11.89 -46.11 -16.21
N VAL A 865 -11.16 -46.46 -15.15
CA VAL A 865 -9.74 -46.78 -15.19
C VAL A 865 -9.60 -48.29 -15.08
N GLN A 866 -8.93 -48.92 -16.04
CA GLN A 866 -8.70 -50.36 -16.04
C GLN A 866 -7.27 -50.68 -15.64
N LEU A 867 -7.13 -51.67 -14.77
CA LEU A 867 -5.86 -52.25 -14.40
C LEU A 867 -5.47 -53.34 -15.42
N LEU A 868 -4.28 -53.20 -16.00
CA LEU A 868 -3.65 -54.22 -16.84
C LEU A 868 -2.49 -54.87 -16.06
N THR A 869 -2.49 -56.20 -16.04
CA THR A 869 -1.49 -56.99 -15.29
C THR A 869 -0.74 -57.96 -16.21
N GLY A 870 0.48 -58.34 -15.78
CA GLY A 870 1.34 -59.29 -16.49
C GLY A 870 2.04 -58.72 -17.73
N SER A 871 2.95 -59.51 -18.31
CA SER A 871 3.77 -59.16 -19.48
C SER A 871 2.98 -59.02 -20.79
N ASP A 872 1.74 -59.52 -20.81
CA ASP A 872 0.82 -59.47 -21.95
C ASP A 872 -0.27 -58.39 -21.80
N LEU A 873 -0.21 -57.60 -20.71
CA LEU A 873 -1.09 -56.46 -20.47
C LEU A 873 -2.58 -56.84 -20.54
N ARG A 874 -2.95 -57.94 -19.87
CA ARG A 874 -4.34 -58.40 -19.87
C ARG A 874 -5.16 -57.57 -18.88
N PRO A 875 -6.39 -57.18 -19.25
CA PRO A 875 -7.28 -56.46 -18.35
C PRO A 875 -7.65 -57.32 -17.14
N SER A 876 -7.67 -56.70 -15.96
CA SER A 876 -8.00 -57.35 -14.69
C SER A 876 -9.19 -56.66 -14.01
N THR A 877 -8.97 -55.54 -13.33
CA THR A 877 -10.00 -54.82 -12.55
C THR A 877 -10.36 -53.50 -13.24
N ALA A 878 -11.65 -53.15 -13.26
CA ALA A 878 -12.12 -51.84 -13.70
C ALA A 878 -12.60 -51.00 -12.51
N LEU A 879 -12.14 -49.76 -12.44
CA LEU A 879 -12.49 -48.78 -11.42
C LEU A 879 -13.34 -47.69 -12.08
N LYS A 880 -14.62 -47.58 -11.71
CA LYS A 880 -15.52 -46.55 -12.25
C LYS A 880 -15.08 -45.15 -11.83
N THR A 881 -15.14 -44.19 -12.75
CA THR A 881 -14.82 -42.78 -12.51
C THR A 881 -15.41 -41.89 -13.61
N ASP A 882 -15.54 -40.59 -13.37
CA ASP A 882 -16.22 -39.69 -14.29
C ASP A 882 -15.30 -39.26 -15.45
N LYS A 883 -15.39 -39.95 -16.59
CA LYS A 883 -14.67 -39.67 -17.85
C LYS A 883 -13.17 -39.36 -17.61
N PRO A 884 -12.36 -40.36 -17.22
CA PRO A 884 -10.96 -40.14 -16.85
C PRO A 884 -10.13 -39.74 -18.08
N VAL A 885 -9.58 -38.53 -18.08
CA VAL A 885 -8.80 -38.00 -19.23
C VAL A 885 -7.32 -37.80 -18.91
N GLN A 886 -6.95 -37.85 -17.63
CA GLN A 886 -5.55 -37.81 -17.21
C GLN A 886 -5.37 -38.52 -15.88
N LEU A 887 -4.27 -39.25 -15.73
CA LEU A 887 -3.90 -39.99 -14.53
C LEU A 887 -2.59 -39.45 -13.95
N ALA A 888 -2.55 -39.35 -12.63
CA ALA A 888 -1.34 -39.02 -11.88
C ALA A 888 -1.24 -39.91 -10.63
N VAL A 889 -0.03 -40.08 -10.09
CA VAL A 889 0.23 -41.01 -8.98
C VAL A 889 0.81 -40.26 -7.78
N THR A 890 0.40 -40.60 -6.57
CA THR A 890 1.06 -40.11 -5.34
C THR A 890 1.17 -41.27 -4.35
N GLY A 891 2.35 -41.87 -4.25
CA GLY A 891 2.57 -43.10 -3.49
C GLY A 891 1.68 -44.23 -4.02
N ASP A 892 0.78 -44.72 -3.18
CA ASP A 892 -0.15 -45.80 -3.50
C ASP A 892 -1.56 -45.29 -3.90
N ARG A 893 -1.66 -44.05 -4.38
CA ARG A 893 -2.92 -43.46 -4.85
C ARG A 893 -2.83 -43.05 -6.30
N ILE A 894 -3.93 -43.26 -7.01
CA ILE A 894 -4.09 -42.83 -8.40
C ILE A 894 -5.11 -41.71 -8.42
N TRP A 895 -4.73 -40.58 -8.96
CA TRP A 895 -5.60 -39.43 -9.17
C TRP A 895 -6.08 -39.45 -10.61
N SER A 896 -7.40 -39.43 -10.76
CA SER A 896 -8.06 -39.31 -12.05
C SER A 896 -8.59 -37.89 -12.20
N ARG A 897 -8.18 -37.19 -13.26
CA ARG A 897 -8.80 -35.93 -13.67
C ARG A 897 -10.01 -36.23 -14.52
N SER A 898 -11.16 -35.70 -14.10
CA SER A 898 -12.37 -35.80 -14.89
C SER A 898 -12.30 -34.89 -16.13
N GLY A 899 -12.78 -35.41 -17.24
CA GLY A 899 -13.03 -34.65 -18.46
C GLY A 899 -14.35 -33.90 -18.43
N ASP A 900 -15.27 -34.26 -17.53
CA ASP A 900 -16.63 -33.69 -17.46
C ASP A 900 -16.84 -32.73 -16.28
N GLU A 901 -15.99 -32.82 -15.25
CA GLU A 901 -16.05 -31.95 -14.06
C GLU A 901 -14.67 -31.41 -13.66
N PRO A 902 -14.58 -30.19 -13.10
CA PRO A 902 -13.34 -29.60 -12.59
C PRO A 902 -12.90 -30.25 -11.28
N LYS A 903 -12.64 -31.56 -11.28
CA LYS A 903 -12.23 -32.30 -10.10
C LYS A 903 -11.16 -33.35 -10.38
N LEU A 904 -10.37 -33.63 -9.35
CA LEU A 904 -9.52 -34.80 -9.23
C LEU A 904 -10.17 -35.79 -8.26
N THR A 905 -10.34 -37.03 -8.68
CA THR A 905 -10.86 -38.11 -7.84
C THR A 905 -9.73 -39.06 -7.51
N ALA A 906 -9.49 -39.30 -6.22
CA ALA A 906 -8.57 -40.34 -5.77
C ALA A 906 -9.22 -41.72 -5.91
N LEU A 907 -8.59 -42.58 -6.70
CA LEU A 907 -8.93 -43.99 -6.84
C LEU A 907 -8.04 -44.83 -5.90
N PRO A 908 -8.61 -45.80 -5.16
CA PRO A 908 -7.82 -46.67 -4.30
C PRO A 908 -6.95 -47.57 -5.18
N ALA A 909 -5.62 -47.45 -5.10
CA ALA A 909 -4.76 -48.37 -5.85
C ALA A 909 -4.88 -49.79 -5.29
N TYR A 910 -5.03 -49.93 -3.96
CA TYR A 910 -5.33 -51.18 -3.24
C TYR A 910 -5.92 -50.81 -1.86
N ALA A 911 -7.16 -51.23 -1.55
CA ALA A 911 -7.81 -51.18 -0.22
C ALA A 911 -7.49 -49.97 0.71
N ALA A 912 -7.45 -48.74 0.20
CA ALA A 912 -7.27 -47.53 1.00
C ALA A 912 -8.63 -46.98 1.48
N PRO A 913 -8.76 -46.49 2.73
CA PRO A 913 -10.03 -45.95 3.21
C PRO A 913 -10.27 -44.54 2.65
N ARG A 914 -11.48 -44.37 2.09
CA ARG A 914 -12.14 -43.16 1.56
C ARG A 914 -11.57 -42.59 0.25
N SER A 915 -12.45 -42.49 -0.75
CA SER A 915 -12.30 -41.59 -1.88
C SER A 915 -12.15 -40.15 -1.38
N SER A 916 -11.23 -39.40 -1.98
CA SER A 916 -11.06 -37.97 -1.72
C SER A 916 -11.15 -37.25 -3.05
N GLU A 917 -11.89 -36.14 -3.07
CA GLU A 917 -12.10 -35.32 -4.25
C GLU A 917 -11.47 -33.95 -4.02
N LEU A 918 -10.79 -33.44 -5.04
CA LEU A 918 -10.21 -32.09 -5.04
C LEU A 918 -10.80 -31.29 -6.19
N LEU A 919 -11.44 -30.17 -5.88
CA LEU A 919 -11.94 -29.25 -6.89
C LEU A 919 -10.79 -28.43 -7.50
N LEU A 920 -10.83 -28.29 -8.82
CA LEU A 920 -9.87 -27.55 -9.63
C LEU A 920 -10.46 -26.20 -10.03
N LYS A 921 -9.62 -25.16 -10.04
CA LYS A 921 -10.01 -23.81 -10.48
C LYS A 921 -9.76 -23.58 -11.98
N VAL A 922 -8.84 -24.36 -12.56
CA VAL A 922 -8.42 -24.29 -13.96
C VAL A 922 -8.76 -25.60 -14.64
N GLN A 923 -9.25 -25.54 -15.88
CA GLN A 923 -9.48 -26.70 -16.72
C GLN A 923 -9.01 -26.42 -18.17
N PRO A 924 -8.29 -27.35 -18.82
CA PRO A 924 -7.62 -28.49 -18.19
C PRO A 924 -6.44 -28.00 -17.33
N ALA A 925 -6.30 -28.51 -16.11
CA ALA A 925 -5.09 -28.26 -15.32
C ALA A 925 -3.97 -29.22 -15.76
N ALA A 926 -2.77 -28.70 -15.99
CA ALA A 926 -1.57 -29.53 -16.15
C ALA A 926 -1.30 -30.31 -14.86
N LEU A 927 -1.11 -31.62 -15.00
CA LEU A 927 -0.77 -32.54 -13.93
C LEU A 927 0.57 -33.20 -14.23
N ASN A 928 1.44 -33.22 -13.23
CA ASN A 928 2.69 -33.96 -13.30
C ASN A 928 2.96 -34.64 -11.95
N SER A 929 3.59 -35.80 -11.99
CA SER A 929 3.89 -36.61 -10.82
C SER A 929 5.18 -37.37 -11.03
N ASP A 930 5.99 -37.42 -9.97
CA ASP A 930 7.22 -38.23 -9.88
C ASP A 930 6.93 -39.64 -9.29
N GLY A 931 5.66 -39.96 -9.04
CA GLY A 931 5.20 -41.18 -8.36
C GLY A 931 4.99 -41.05 -6.85
N THR A 932 5.56 -40.04 -6.20
CA THR A 932 5.41 -39.77 -4.75
C THR A 932 4.67 -38.47 -4.49
N THR A 933 5.08 -37.40 -5.18
CA THR A 933 4.49 -36.07 -5.17
C THR A 933 3.79 -35.79 -6.49
N MET A 934 2.80 -34.90 -6.45
CA MET A 934 2.07 -34.46 -7.63
C MET A 934 1.95 -32.95 -7.63
N ALA A 935 2.24 -32.34 -8.77
CA ALA A 935 2.00 -30.93 -9.04
C ALA A 935 0.70 -30.80 -9.84
N VAL A 936 -0.13 -29.88 -9.39
CA VAL A 936 -1.42 -29.54 -10.00
C VAL A 936 -1.39 -28.06 -10.33
N GLU A 937 -1.53 -27.74 -11.61
CA GLU A 937 -1.68 -26.38 -12.07
C GLU A 937 -2.90 -25.70 -11.45
N GLY A 938 -2.73 -24.43 -11.07
CA GLY A 938 -3.81 -23.55 -10.64
C GLY A 938 -3.53 -22.10 -11.08
N TYR A 939 -4.50 -21.22 -10.86
CA TYR A 939 -4.38 -19.82 -11.27
C TYR A 939 -3.33 -19.08 -10.42
N GLU A 940 -2.26 -18.62 -11.07
CA GLU A 940 -1.06 -17.97 -10.47
C GLU A 940 -0.30 -18.82 -9.45
N ARG A 941 -0.68 -20.08 -9.27
CA ARG A 941 -0.09 -20.98 -8.27
C ARG A 941 -0.16 -22.42 -8.71
N VAL A 942 0.93 -23.15 -8.53
CA VAL A 942 0.95 -24.60 -8.63
C VAL A 942 0.81 -25.20 -7.24
N THR A 943 -0.10 -26.16 -7.09
CA THR A 943 -0.30 -26.89 -5.83
C THR A 943 0.48 -28.19 -5.89
N ILE A 944 1.43 -28.35 -4.99
CA ILE A 944 2.16 -29.60 -4.79
C ILE A 944 1.48 -30.39 -3.67
N MET A 945 1.13 -31.62 -4.00
CA MET A 945 0.57 -32.60 -3.08
C MET A 945 1.66 -33.60 -2.70
N ARG A 946 2.00 -33.62 -1.40
CA ARG A 946 2.96 -34.57 -0.83
C ARG A 946 2.29 -35.92 -0.47
N PRO A 947 3.07 -37.00 -0.30
CA PRO A 947 2.54 -38.33 0.06
C PRO A 947 1.71 -38.35 1.35
N ASN A 948 2.05 -37.51 2.32
CA ASN A 948 1.33 -37.38 3.59
C ASN A 948 0.00 -36.61 3.49
N GLY A 949 -0.37 -36.13 2.29
CA GLY A 949 -1.55 -35.31 2.05
C GLY A 949 -1.35 -33.81 2.30
N ALA A 950 -0.15 -33.37 2.69
CA ALA A 950 0.14 -31.94 2.83
C ALA A 950 0.10 -31.25 1.46
N LEU A 951 -0.58 -30.11 1.41
CA LEU A 951 -0.68 -29.26 0.22
C LEU A 951 0.23 -28.05 0.39
N GLN A 952 1.20 -27.90 -0.51
CA GLN A 952 2.03 -26.71 -0.62
C GLN A 952 1.61 -25.94 -1.88
N ARG A 953 1.46 -24.62 -1.78
CA ARG A 953 1.11 -23.77 -2.93
C ARG A 953 2.29 -22.87 -3.28
N ILE A 954 2.87 -23.12 -4.44
CA ILE A 954 3.98 -22.34 -4.99
C ILE A 954 3.39 -21.32 -5.95
N ARG A 955 3.95 -20.11 -5.95
CA ARG A 955 3.50 -19.06 -6.87
C ARG A 955 4.17 -19.27 -8.21
N SER A 956 3.37 -19.37 -9.26
CA SER A 956 3.88 -19.28 -10.61
C SER A 956 4.20 -17.81 -10.92
N LEU A 957 5.28 -17.57 -11.67
CA LEU A 957 5.63 -16.24 -12.15
C LEU A 957 4.78 -15.81 -13.36
N ASP A 958 4.20 -16.78 -14.06
CA ASP A 958 3.41 -16.57 -15.26
C ASP A 958 2.02 -17.24 -15.17
N GLN A 959 1.06 -16.74 -15.95
CA GLN A 959 -0.35 -17.11 -15.82
C GLN A 959 -0.80 -18.21 -16.78
N GLU A 960 -0.09 -18.42 -17.89
CA GLU A 960 -0.38 -19.45 -18.88
C GLU A 960 0.77 -20.45 -18.88
N LEU A 961 0.59 -21.56 -18.16
CA LEU A 961 1.56 -22.64 -18.14
C LEU A 961 1.23 -23.62 -19.27
N ASN A 962 2.21 -23.91 -20.12
CA ASN A 962 2.05 -24.91 -21.18
C ASN A 962 2.35 -26.31 -20.64
N ALA A 963 3.33 -26.42 -19.74
CA ALA A 963 3.70 -27.67 -19.10
C ALA A 963 4.37 -27.43 -17.73
N VAL A 964 4.24 -28.42 -16.86
CA VAL A 964 4.84 -28.44 -15.53
C VAL A 964 5.51 -29.80 -15.32
N VAL A 965 6.71 -29.82 -14.73
CA VAL A 965 7.46 -31.02 -14.36
C VAL A 965 7.99 -30.87 -12.94
N LEU A 966 7.73 -31.87 -12.10
CA LEU A 966 8.40 -31.99 -10.81
C LEU A 966 9.75 -32.67 -11.03
N THR A 967 10.80 -32.00 -10.59
CA THR A 967 12.16 -32.54 -10.64
C THR A 967 12.38 -33.54 -9.51
N ARG A 968 13.35 -34.44 -9.66
CA ARG A 968 13.75 -35.41 -8.64
C ARG A 968 14.19 -34.76 -7.33
N GLU A 969 14.75 -33.55 -7.40
CA GLU A 969 15.14 -32.75 -6.22
C GLU A 969 13.93 -32.11 -5.51
N GLY A 970 12.72 -32.33 -6.01
CA GLY A 970 11.49 -31.71 -5.54
C GLY A 970 11.22 -30.34 -6.14
N SER A 971 12.18 -29.71 -6.84
CA SER A 971 11.99 -28.42 -7.51
C SER A 971 10.95 -28.50 -8.63
N LEU A 972 10.29 -27.37 -8.90
CA LEU A 972 9.22 -27.25 -9.89
C LEU A 972 9.75 -26.56 -11.14
N PHE A 973 9.75 -27.27 -12.27
CA PHE A 973 10.14 -26.76 -13.58
C PHE A 973 8.88 -26.47 -14.41
N GLU A 974 8.69 -25.20 -14.75
CA GLU A 974 7.50 -24.69 -15.45
C GLU A 974 7.91 -24.03 -16.76
N VAL A 975 7.01 -24.03 -17.74
CA VAL A 975 7.19 -23.27 -18.99
C VAL A 975 5.94 -22.47 -19.33
N SER A 976 6.15 -21.22 -19.69
CA SER A 976 5.17 -20.32 -20.30
C SER A 976 5.52 -20.04 -21.77
N PRO A 977 4.64 -19.40 -22.54
CA PRO A 977 4.94 -19.01 -23.92
C PRO A 977 6.22 -18.17 -24.07
N GLU A 978 6.60 -17.42 -23.03
CA GLU A 978 7.73 -16.48 -23.07
C GLU A 978 8.93 -16.88 -22.21
N HIS A 979 8.76 -17.73 -21.18
CA HIS A 979 9.83 -18.03 -20.22
C HIS A 979 9.82 -19.47 -19.71
N PHE A 980 10.99 -19.96 -19.32
CA PHE A 980 11.23 -21.16 -18.50
C PHE A 980 11.46 -20.76 -17.06
N PHE A 981 10.87 -21.46 -16.10
CA PHE A 981 11.01 -21.18 -14.67
C PHE A 981 11.41 -22.42 -13.88
N LEU A 982 12.34 -22.28 -12.95
CA LEU A 982 12.70 -23.31 -11.97
C LEU A 982 12.51 -22.75 -10.57
N ALA A 983 11.50 -23.23 -9.86
CA ALA A 983 11.20 -22.86 -8.48
C ALA A 983 11.62 -23.97 -7.52
N LYS A 984 12.55 -23.68 -6.59
CA LYS A 984 12.90 -24.62 -5.53
C LYS A 984 11.75 -24.78 -4.54
N THR A 985 11.50 -26.03 -4.15
CA THR A 985 10.45 -26.34 -3.16
C THR A 985 11.14 -26.53 -1.81
N THR A 986 11.17 -25.46 -1.02
CA THR A 986 11.66 -25.55 0.36
C THR A 986 10.59 -26.20 1.24
N ASP A 987 11.02 -27.01 2.20
CA ASP A 987 10.15 -27.82 3.09
C ASP A 987 9.40 -27.00 4.17
N GLN A 988 9.15 -25.71 3.92
CA GLN A 988 8.50 -24.80 4.89
C GLN A 988 6.97 -24.86 4.89
#